data_AF-A0A2E6VW11-F1
#
_entry.id   AF-A0A2E6VW11-F1
#
_cell.length_a   1.000
_cell.length_b   1.000
_cell.length_c   1.000
_cell.angle_alpha   90.00
_cell.angle_beta   90.00
_cell.angle_gamma   90.00
#
_symmetry.space_group_name_H-M   'P 1'
#
loop_
_entity.id
_entity.type
_entity.pdbx_description
1 polymer ?
#
loop_
_entity_poly.entity_id
_entity_poly.type
_entity_poly.pdbx_seq_one_letter_code
_entity_poly.pdbx_strand_id
1 'polypeptide(L)'
;MFLFLVTVCAGQTVWATPSKIEKVSIHLDGHEKAVFRIQGNKLPGFQIYSLGEDNRYAIDLPGVNISDLPTPKIPDGLLLHDIIFEQRQGRHIQNPRALLIFNGPVEYAIKGQKRGIAFEFNYLGEKKALITLKKKRFQARTQLEKAARAEQSLIKQEQAKTQKELQRLKKEVNRTAKILETHQKQLLQEQANKEKLLAQLHEKVLQQDQRHRDMLQATQEKREEMLTLLQETRQTRNTQQREVTKNQAERQARLQDIKLLEGMYERKSAELEKLTQKSDTASHQLFELRGELQEAQETLATIQIQTQTLNTRMDNEWANEKDRKQKLQNEINALVKRKKNEEVSLRALTQAAKKRQQNLVNIEKEQKELEFLVDEKTRLQQELHNQSLAHKELLQALARGQKEREALRLERQAALLEKEAELKQKRSEIETLRTARKKLKTEIQQYQSQHKAFLKKSKEEKELIIEEKEQLLRQETHAVNLLQAQRLKLQTELQLAQNEKAILLAETEEEQQEKLQQKRRLMRKEEQILRRLKTERVTLEQQLAAKRQAYIEHQQIAQTDQDRLLTQHQKIQSNHQTELKHLAGLKAKMEKEIQLISAEQEQQKKQLQNLQKQETELSQTLAEKSSLQAEQEARLMALSQQKKKMDELLQQRAAQEKAKTKILNDLKTQEAAIRTSLQQTQDLEKANEKKRLAQVQHFEEVQKQMKTMAQEKHHLQKEIFELRNQKQEELKLSRRDNRADTPETQMKPTPNEDRLTAQILHFKNQYWQVPVEKKATRRFGGLSNPKNDEPGRNVLNRLMVVKNKDASSSVGVQISGGAKYSVKQESPTTYIVELLDTRAGNLKVRRILDASDIDASVVRLLPHVEEDGRHRVSLRIELRHPASLQTDQDGTLLWLKFMTENS
;
A
#
# COMPACT_ATOMS: atom_id res chain seq x y z
N MET A 1 20.18 -4.11 64.12
CA MET A 1 20.59 -5.31 63.35
C MET A 1 22.07 -5.13 63.02
N PHE A 2 22.97 -5.63 63.86
CA PHE A 2 24.42 -5.45 63.69
C PHE A 2 24.97 -6.62 62.86
N LEU A 3 25.37 -6.34 61.63
CA LEU A 3 26.10 -7.29 60.79
C LEU A 3 27.56 -7.32 61.26
N PHE A 4 27.99 -8.43 61.87
CA PHE A 4 29.41 -8.72 62.04
C PHE A 4 29.95 -9.26 60.71
N LEU A 5 30.79 -8.46 60.05
CA LEU A 5 31.58 -8.88 58.90
C LEU A 5 32.76 -9.70 59.43
N VAL A 6 32.76 -11.01 59.19
CA VAL A 6 33.92 -11.87 59.50
C VAL A 6 34.85 -11.86 58.29
N THR A 7 35.98 -11.17 58.44
CA THR A 7 37.06 -11.12 57.47
C THR A 7 37.81 -12.45 57.48
N VAL A 8 37.86 -13.14 56.34
CA VAL A 8 38.70 -14.33 56.15
C VAL A 8 40.12 -13.86 55.83
N CYS A 9 40.99 -13.82 56.84
CA CYS A 9 42.43 -13.69 56.65
C CYS A 9 43.06 -15.08 56.48
N ALA A 10 43.89 -15.22 55.45
CA ALA A 10 44.67 -16.42 55.19
C ALA A 10 45.83 -16.56 56.20
N GLY A 11 45.91 -17.74 56.84
CA GLY A 11 47.16 -18.48 56.99
C GLY A 11 48.11 -18.15 58.15
N GLN A 12 47.70 -18.39 59.40
CA GLN A 12 48.54 -19.05 60.42
C GLN A 12 47.61 -19.69 61.46
N THR A 13 47.30 -20.98 61.28
CA THR A 13 46.55 -21.78 62.23
C THR A 13 47.44 -22.11 63.43
N VAL A 14 47.42 -21.25 64.44
CA VAL A 14 47.84 -21.61 65.80
C VAL A 14 46.90 -22.73 66.26
N TRP A 15 47.43 -23.91 66.54
CA TRP A 15 46.66 -25.07 67.00
C TRP A 15 46.13 -24.78 68.41
N ALA A 16 44.97 -24.12 68.47
CA ALA A 16 44.23 -23.93 69.70
C ALA A 16 43.91 -25.31 70.29
N THR A 17 44.18 -25.48 71.58
CA THR A 17 43.81 -26.66 72.37
C THR A 17 42.39 -27.14 71.99
N PRO A 18 42.18 -28.45 71.72
CA PRO A 18 40.89 -28.97 71.28
C PRO A 18 39.78 -28.59 72.25
N SER A 19 38.71 -28.02 71.70
CA SER A 19 37.50 -27.64 72.46
C SER A 19 36.81 -28.91 72.93
N LYS A 20 36.71 -29.13 74.25
CA LYS A 20 35.93 -30.24 74.78
C LYS A 20 34.46 -29.86 74.70
N ILE A 21 33.70 -30.52 73.82
CA ILE A 21 32.24 -30.41 73.80
C ILE A 21 31.72 -31.05 75.09
N GLU A 22 30.92 -30.30 75.82
CA GLU A 22 30.26 -30.76 77.04
C GLU A 22 28.88 -31.34 76.73
N LYS A 23 28.18 -30.77 75.74
CA LYS A 23 26.79 -31.18 75.44
C LYS A 23 26.40 -30.85 74.01
N VAL A 24 25.75 -31.81 73.35
CA VAL A 24 24.98 -31.57 72.13
C VAL A 24 23.51 -31.80 72.45
N SER A 25 22.64 -30.88 72.06
CA SER A 25 21.20 -31.00 72.28
C SER A 25 20.43 -30.50 71.08
N ILE A 26 19.38 -31.22 70.70
CA ILE A 26 18.41 -30.75 69.71
C ILE A 26 17.11 -30.40 70.40
N HIS A 27 16.60 -29.24 70.04
CA HIS A 27 15.26 -28.80 70.42
C HIS A 27 14.43 -28.66 69.16
N LEU A 28 13.34 -29.43 69.08
CA LEU A 28 12.38 -29.37 67.98
C LEU A 28 11.16 -28.60 68.49
N ASP A 29 10.80 -27.54 67.80
CA ASP A 29 9.62 -26.71 68.08
C ASP A 29 8.57 -27.02 66.99
N GLY A 30 7.87 -28.14 67.16
CA GLY A 30 6.91 -28.67 66.19
C GLY A 30 7.50 -28.99 64.81
N HIS A 31 6.71 -28.74 63.76
CA HIS A 31 7.11 -28.97 62.36
C HIS A 31 7.84 -27.77 61.72
N GLU A 32 7.96 -26.65 62.43
CA GLU A 32 8.41 -25.40 61.84
C GLU A 32 9.88 -25.09 62.10
N LYS A 33 10.45 -25.61 63.20
CA LYS A 33 11.80 -25.24 63.62
C LYS A 33 12.57 -26.36 64.32
N ALA A 34 13.83 -26.52 63.94
CA ALA A 34 14.79 -27.40 64.59
C ALA A 34 16.01 -26.60 65.06
N VAL A 35 16.40 -26.73 66.32
CA VAL A 35 17.54 -26.03 66.91
C VAL A 35 18.59 -27.04 67.35
N PHE A 36 19.72 -27.09 66.65
CA PHE A 36 20.87 -27.91 66.98
C PHE A 36 21.85 -27.07 67.82
N ARG A 37 22.09 -27.44 69.08
CA ARG A 37 22.99 -26.71 69.98
C ARG A 37 24.22 -27.52 70.31
N ILE A 38 25.37 -26.87 70.24
CA ILE A 38 26.65 -27.40 70.69
C ILE A 38 27.17 -26.51 71.81
N GLN A 39 27.45 -27.09 72.97
CA GLN A 39 28.06 -26.41 74.11
C GLN A 39 29.40 -27.03 74.45
N GLY A 40 30.39 -26.19 74.75
CA GLY A 40 31.74 -26.62 75.10
C GLY A 40 32.45 -25.60 75.97
N ASN A 41 33.61 -26.00 76.49
CA ASN A 41 34.45 -25.14 77.33
C ASN A 41 34.96 -23.87 76.62
N LYS A 42 35.12 -23.96 75.29
CA LYS A 42 35.43 -22.86 74.37
C LYS A 42 34.47 -22.92 73.17
N LEU A 43 34.27 -21.79 72.51
CA LEU A 43 33.41 -21.72 71.32
C LEU A 43 34.04 -22.55 70.19
N PRO A 44 33.41 -23.64 69.72
CA PRO A 44 34.01 -24.48 68.69
C PRO A 44 34.02 -23.76 67.34
N GLY A 45 35.11 -23.90 66.58
CA GLY A 45 35.09 -23.53 65.16
C GLY A 45 34.11 -24.44 64.41
N PHE A 46 33.45 -23.92 63.38
CA PHE A 46 32.51 -24.70 62.58
C PHE A 46 32.50 -24.24 61.12
N GLN A 47 32.13 -25.16 60.23
CA GLN A 47 31.81 -24.86 58.82
C GLN A 47 30.52 -25.59 58.44
N ILE A 48 29.56 -24.88 57.84
CA ILE A 48 28.30 -25.46 57.39
C ILE A 48 28.30 -25.59 55.87
N TYR A 49 27.95 -26.77 55.38
CA TYR A 49 27.80 -27.09 53.97
C TYR A 49 26.36 -27.51 53.69
N SER A 50 25.77 -26.99 52.62
CA SER A 50 24.53 -27.56 52.07
C SER A 50 24.90 -28.64 51.05
N LEU A 51 24.40 -29.86 51.27
CA LEU A 51 24.70 -31.03 50.45
C LEU A 51 23.57 -31.27 49.44
N GLY A 52 23.55 -30.51 48.34
CA GLY A 52 22.66 -30.72 47.19
C GLY A 52 21.21 -30.24 47.37
N GLU A 53 20.31 -30.69 46.49
CA GLU A 53 18.86 -30.37 46.50
C GLU A 53 18.08 -31.13 47.60
N ASP A 54 18.72 -32.07 48.29
CA ASP A 54 18.08 -33.05 49.19
C ASP A 54 17.84 -32.56 50.63
N ASN A 55 17.89 -31.26 50.88
CA ASN A 55 17.69 -30.66 52.23
C ASN A 55 18.60 -31.26 53.31
N ARG A 56 19.88 -31.52 52.96
CA ARG A 56 20.91 -32.04 53.88
C ARG A 56 21.94 -30.97 54.19
N TYR A 57 22.33 -30.88 55.45
CA TYR A 57 23.34 -29.93 55.91
C TYR A 57 24.44 -30.67 56.67
N ALA A 58 25.69 -30.47 56.30
CA ALA A 58 26.84 -30.96 57.04
C ALA A 58 27.48 -29.83 57.84
N ILE A 59 27.72 -30.07 59.12
CA ILE A 59 28.42 -29.15 60.03
C ILE A 59 29.74 -29.81 60.42
N ASP A 60 30.84 -29.30 59.89
CA ASP A 60 32.19 -29.73 60.27
C ASP A 60 32.58 -29.03 61.57
N LEU A 61 33.06 -29.82 62.53
CA LEU A 61 33.37 -29.41 63.90
C LEU A 61 34.84 -29.74 64.22
N PRO A 62 35.80 -28.98 63.66
CA PRO A 62 37.22 -29.25 63.84
C PRO A 62 37.64 -29.24 65.33
N GLY A 63 38.48 -30.21 65.71
CA GLY A 63 39.05 -30.30 67.05
C GLY A 63 38.11 -30.83 68.13
N VAL A 64 36.98 -31.40 67.75
CA VAL A 64 35.99 -32.03 68.64
C VAL A 64 36.18 -33.55 68.63
N ASN A 65 35.97 -34.23 69.76
CA ASN A 65 35.80 -35.69 69.76
C ASN A 65 34.29 -36.00 69.76
N ILE A 66 33.78 -36.56 68.66
CA ILE A 66 32.34 -36.88 68.51
C ILE A 66 32.00 -38.31 68.93
N SER A 67 33.00 -39.18 69.09
CA SER A 67 32.85 -40.59 69.45
C SER A 67 32.01 -40.81 70.73
N ASP A 68 32.06 -39.83 71.65
CA ASP A 68 31.40 -39.91 72.96
C ASP A 68 30.01 -39.22 72.99
N LEU A 69 29.55 -38.66 71.85
CA LEU A 69 28.29 -37.93 71.81
C LEU A 69 27.12 -38.90 71.56
N PRO A 70 26.11 -38.93 72.43
CA PRO A 70 24.94 -39.77 72.21
C PRO A 70 24.16 -39.28 70.99
N THR A 71 23.86 -40.19 70.06
CA THR A 71 22.96 -39.89 68.95
C THR A 71 21.57 -39.60 69.50
N PRO A 72 21.07 -38.36 69.35
CA PRO A 72 19.79 -37.96 69.92
C PRO A 72 18.66 -38.66 69.18
N LYS A 73 17.73 -39.30 69.90
CA LYS A 73 16.52 -39.89 69.32
C LYS A 73 15.59 -38.78 68.83
N ILE A 74 15.26 -38.79 67.54
CA ILE A 74 14.38 -37.81 66.91
C ILE A 74 12.98 -38.43 66.80
N PRO A 75 11.92 -37.78 67.30
CA PRO A 75 10.54 -38.26 67.12
C PRO A 75 10.13 -38.28 65.64
N ASP A 76 9.46 -39.35 65.22
CA ASP A 76 8.95 -39.51 63.84
C ASP A 76 7.98 -38.37 63.46
N GLY A 77 8.07 -37.90 62.20
CA GLY A 77 7.15 -36.91 61.62
C GLY A 77 7.55 -35.43 61.78
N LEU A 78 8.73 -35.14 62.36
CA LEU A 78 9.21 -33.77 62.54
C LEU A 78 10.04 -33.24 61.36
N LEU A 79 10.36 -31.94 61.38
CA LEU A 79 11.12 -31.24 60.32
C LEU A 79 12.49 -31.87 60.06
N LEU A 80 13.16 -32.29 61.14
CA LEU A 80 14.44 -32.98 61.11
C LEU A 80 14.17 -34.49 61.03
N HIS A 81 14.67 -35.13 59.98
CA HIS A 81 14.52 -36.56 59.72
C HIS A 81 15.56 -37.38 60.48
N ASP A 82 16.83 -37.00 60.38
CA ASP A 82 17.94 -37.76 60.97
C ASP A 82 19.16 -36.88 61.26
N ILE A 83 20.00 -37.34 62.19
CA ILE A 83 21.30 -36.75 62.51
C ILE A 83 22.36 -37.85 62.55
N ILE A 84 23.30 -37.76 61.62
CA ILE A 84 24.40 -38.72 61.51
C ILE A 84 25.70 -38.01 61.89
N PHE A 85 26.39 -38.57 62.88
CA PHE A 85 27.71 -38.10 63.26
C PHE A 85 28.78 -38.93 62.53
N GLU A 86 29.51 -38.30 61.63
CA GLU A 86 30.56 -38.95 60.84
C GLU A 86 31.94 -38.51 61.32
N GLN A 87 32.83 -39.47 61.54
CA GLN A 87 34.25 -39.20 61.74
C GLN A 87 34.98 -39.42 60.40
N ARG A 88 35.21 -38.33 59.66
CA ARG A 88 35.95 -38.42 58.39
C ARG A 88 37.42 -38.70 58.65
N GLN A 89 37.87 -39.89 58.26
CA GLN A 89 39.28 -40.21 58.16
C GLN A 89 39.85 -39.63 56.85
N GLY A 90 40.17 -38.34 56.86
CA GLY A 90 40.98 -37.73 55.80
C GLY A 90 42.47 -37.98 56.05
N ARG A 91 43.29 -38.08 55.00
CA ARG A 91 44.74 -38.37 55.09
C ARG A 91 45.55 -37.43 56.00
N HIS A 92 45.04 -36.24 56.35
CA HIS A 92 45.77 -35.27 57.18
C HIS A 92 44.97 -34.55 58.27
N ILE A 93 43.63 -34.62 58.32
CA ILE A 93 42.84 -33.95 59.38
C ILE A 93 41.58 -34.80 59.67
N GLN A 94 41.44 -35.25 60.92
CA GLN A 94 40.19 -35.83 61.41
C GLN A 94 39.26 -34.67 61.78
N ASN A 95 38.36 -34.30 60.87
CA ASN A 95 37.30 -33.35 61.16
C ASN A 95 36.01 -34.13 61.36
N PRO A 96 35.51 -34.20 62.61
CA PRO A 96 34.18 -34.70 62.87
C PRO A 96 33.13 -33.86 62.16
N ARG A 97 32.06 -34.51 61.71
CA ARG A 97 30.97 -33.89 60.97
C ARG A 97 29.63 -34.32 61.56
N ALA A 98 28.74 -33.36 61.77
CA ALA A 98 27.33 -33.61 62.04
C ALA A 98 26.53 -33.41 60.75
N LEU A 99 25.92 -34.46 60.24
CA LEU A 99 25.04 -34.44 59.07
C LEU A 99 23.59 -34.36 59.55
N LEU A 100 22.91 -33.26 59.25
CA LEU A 100 21.50 -33.01 59.55
C LEU A 100 20.67 -33.23 58.29
N ILE A 101 19.69 -34.13 58.35
CA ILE A 101 18.82 -34.47 57.22
C ILE A 101 17.41 -33.94 57.54
N PHE A 102 16.81 -33.14 56.64
CA PHE A 102 15.49 -32.55 56.85
C PHE A 102 14.45 -33.09 55.87
N ASN A 103 13.19 -33.20 56.31
CA ASN A 103 12.05 -33.64 55.48
C ASN A 103 11.56 -32.56 54.49
N GLY A 104 12.25 -31.42 54.37
CA GLY A 104 11.89 -30.34 53.45
C GLY A 104 12.85 -29.14 53.51
N PRO A 105 12.65 -28.12 52.66
CA PRO A 105 13.58 -27.00 52.55
C PRO A 105 13.59 -26.16 53.82
N VAL A 106 14.79 -25.95 54.38
CA VAL A 106 15.01 -25.14 55.57
C VAL A 106 15.92 -23.95 55.29
N GLU A 107 15.75 -22.88 56.06
CA GLU A 107 16.68 -21.76 56.16
C GLU A 107 17.36 -21.82 57.53
N TYR A 108 18.68 -21.64 57.57
CA TYR A 108 19.42 -21.71 58.82
C TYR A 108 19.86 -20.33 59.32
N ALA A 109 19.88 -20.15 60.63
CA ALA A 109 20.42 -18.99 61.32
C ALA A 109 21.35 -19.48 62.44
N ILE A 110 22.47 -18.79 62.63
CA ILE A 110 23.47 -19.13 63.65
C ILE A 110 23.36 -18.11 64.78
N LYS A 111 23.22 -18.59 66.01
CA LYS A 111 23.23 -17.76 67.22
C LYS A 111 24.37 -18.20 68.12
N GLY A 112 25.34 -17.31 68.33
CA GLY A 112 26.38 -17.50 69.34
C GLY A 112 25.79 -17.44 70.75
N GLN A 113 26.22 -18.34 71.63
CA GLN A 113 25.93 -18.35 73.06
C GLN A 113 27.26 -18.30 73.83
N LYS A 114 27.25 -17.79 75.08
CA LYS A 114 28.48 -17.58 75.87
C LYS A 114 29.39 -18.82 76.01
N ARG A 115 28.82 -20.04 75.93
CA ARG A 115 29.55 -21.32 75.99
C ARG A 115 29.12 -22.29 74.87
N GLY A 116 28.63 -21.79 73.74
CA GLY A 116 28.12 -22.67 72.69
C GLY A 116 27.60 -21.96 71.45
N ILE A 117 27.13 -22.75 70.49
CA ILE A 117 26.59 -22.28 69.22
C ILE A 117 25.27 -22.99 68.99
N ALA A 118 24.23 -22.22 68.67
CA ALA A 118 22.92 -22.73 68.29
C ALA A 118 22.69 -22.50 66.79
N PHE A 119 22.45 -23.59 66.07
CA PHE A 119 22.05 -23.60 64.67
C PHE A 119 20.54 -23.78 64.61
N GLU A 120 19.82 -22.72 64.25
CA GLU A 120 18.36 -22.74 64.11
C GLU A 120 18.01 -22.97 62.64
N PHE A 121 17.26 -24.02 62.33
CA PHE A 121 16.76 -24.36 61.01
C PHE A 121 15.24 -24.19 60.98
N ASN A 122 14.75 -23.25 60.16
CA ASN A 122 13.33 -22.94 60.01
C ASN A 122 12.81 -23.50 58.69
N TYR A 123 11.64 -24.15 58.71
CA TYR A 123 10.98 -24.65 57.51
C TYR A 123 10.52 -23.52 56.59
N LEU A 124 10.89 -23.57 55.31
CA LEU A 124 10.55 -22.52 54.34
C LEU A 124 9.18 -22.72 53.66
N GLY A 125 8.60 -23.92 53.72
CA GLY A 125 7.32 -24.25 53.11
C GLY A 125 7.18 -23.86 51.62
N GLU A 126 5.93 -23.72 51.14
CA GLU A 126 5.55 -23.40 49.75
C GLU A 126 6.14 -22.08 49.19
N LYS A 127 6.72 -21.22 50.04
CA LYS A 127 7.31 -19.93 49.62
C LYS A 127 8.43 -20.10 48.61
N LYS A 128 9.29 -21.13 48.74
CA LYS A 128 10.37 -21.37 47.76
C LYS A 128 9.80 -21.80 46.41
N ALA A 129 8.80 -22.69 46.36
CA ALA A 129 8.14 -23.10 45.12
C ALA A 129 7.52 -21.90 44.37
N LEU A 130 6.92 -20.97 45.11
CA LEU A 130 6.37 -19.72 44.58
C LEU A 130 7.45 -18.77 44.01
N ILE A 131 8.62 -18.69 44.64
CA ILE A 131 9.76 -17.90 44.15
C ILE A 131 10.34 -18.52 42.87
N THR A 132 10.46 -19.84 42.81
CA THR A 132 10.96 -20.55 41.61
C THR A 132 10.01 -20.39 40.42
N LEU A 133 8.70 -20.47 40.66
CA LEU A 133 7.65 -20.22 39.65
C LEU A 133 7.69 -18.77 39.11
N LYS A 134 7.92 -17.78 39.98
CA LYS A 134 8.09 -16.38 39.57
C LYS A 134 9.33 -16.18 38.70
N LYS A 135 10.47 -16.80 39.06
CA LYS A 135 11.69 -16.77 38.23
C LYS A 135 11.48 -17.40 36.85
N LYS A 136 10.86 -18.59 36.78
CA LYS A 136 10.56 -19.25 35.50
C LYS A 136 9.62 -18.42 34.62
N ARG A 137 8.57 -17.80 35.18
CA ARG A 137 7.68 -16.88 34.44
C ARG A 137 8.41 -15.64 33.92
N PHE A 138 9.33 -15.09 34.71
CA PHE A 138 10.12 -13.93 34.30
C PHE A 138 11.08 -14.26 33.15
N GLN A 139 11.74 -15.42 33.20
CA GLN A 139 12.62 -15.91 32.13
C GLN A 139 11.85 -16.19 30.83
N ALA A 140 10.68 -16.84 30.90
CA ALA A 140 9.83 -17.07 29.74
C ALA A 140 9.37 -15.75 29.09
N ARG A 141 9.02 -14.75 29.90
CA ARG A 141 8.61 -13.42 29.41
C ARG A 141 9.77 -12.69 28.71
N THR A 142 10.98 -12.77 29.24
CA THR A 142 12.16 -12.14 28.62
C THR A 142 12.57 -12.83 27.31
N GLN A 143 12.41 -14.15 27.20
CA GLN A 143 12.64 -14.87 25.94
C GLN A 143 11.61 -14.49 24.86
N LEU A 144 10.33 -14.42 25.21
CA LEU A 144 9.27 -13.96 24.30
C LEU A 144 9.51 -12.51 23.84
N GLU A 145 9.95 -11.63 24.73
CA GLU A 145 10.24 -10.24 24.39
C GLU A 145 11.46 -10.11 23.46
N LYS A 146 12.48 -10.95 23.64
CA LYS A 146 13.61 -11.04 22.70
C LYS A 146 13.18 -11.55 21.32
N ALA A 147 12.34 -12.58 21.27
CA ALA A 147 11.79 -13.11 20.02
C ALA A 147 10.94 -12.06 19.28
N ALA A 148 10.07 -11.34 19.98
CA ALA A 148 9.27 -10.26 19.40
C ALA A 148 10.12 -9.10 18.87
N ARG A 149 11.22 -8.76 19.55
CA ARG A 149 12.18 -7.75 19.06
C ARG A 149 12.92 -8.22 17.81
N ALA A 150 13.28 -9.51 17.74
CA ALA A 150 13.90 -10.11 16.56
C ALA A 150 12.95 -10.09 15.35
N GLU A 151 11.69 -10.49 15.52
CA GLU A 151 10.67 -10.42 14.46
C GLU A 151 10.43 -8.98 13.98
N GLN A 152 10.32 -8.02 14.90
CA GLN A 152 10.19 -6.61 14.52
C GLN A 152 11.40 -6.07 13.76
N SER A 153 12.61 -6.59 14.04
CA SER A 153 13.82 -6.21 13.31
C SER A 153 13.83 -6.77 11.88
N LEU A 154 13.36 -8.01 11.69
CA LEU A 154 13.18 -8.64 10.38
C LEU A 154 12.15 -7.89 9.54
N ILE A 155 10.98 -7.59 10.11
CA ILE A 155 9.94 -6.81 9.43
C ILE A 155 10.47 -5.43 8.99
N LYS A 156 11.26 -4.77 9.84
CA LYS A 156 11.89 -3.49 9.48
C LYS A 156 12.92 -3.63 8.36
N GLN A 157 13.69 -4.72 8.33
CA GLN A 157 14.62 -4.99 7.22
C GLN A 157 13.89 -5.26 5.91
N GLU A 158 12.81 -6.04 5.92
CA GLU A 158 11.98 -6.27 4.73
C GLU A 158 11.32 -4.99 4.23
N GLN A 159 10.79 -4.15 5.13
CA GLN A 159 10.27 -2.83 4.78
C GLN A 159 11.35 -1.92 4.17
N ALA A 160 12.59 -1.98 4.65
CA ALA A 160 13.70 -1.22 4.08
C ALA A 160 14.11 -1.75 2.71
N LYS A 161 14.12 -3.07 2.49
CA LYS A 161 14.39 -3.70 1.18
C LYS A 161 13.33 -3.31 0.15
N THR A 162 12.05 -3.48 0.49
CA THR A 162 10.92 -3.11 -0.37
C THR A 162 10.89 -1.62 -0.70
N GLN A 163 11.23 -0.73 0.25
CA GLN A 163 11.37 0.71 -0.04
C GLN A 163 12.53 1.01 -0.99
N LYS A 164 13.68 0.33 -0.84
CA LYS A 164 14.82 0.47 -1.78
C LYS A 164 14.46 0.00 -3.18
N GLU A 165 13.74 -1.11 -3.31
CA GLU A 165 13.24 -1.61 -4.60
C GLU A 165 12.24 -0.65 -5.24
N LEU A 166 11.29 -0.12 -4.46
CA LEU A 166 10.36 0.92 -4.95
C LEU A 166 11.10 2.16 -5.45
N GLN A 167 12.17 2.58 -4.78
CA GLN A 167 12.99 3.70 -5.24
C GLN A 167 13.77 3.37 -6.52
N ARG A 168 14.28 2.14 -6.67
CA ARG A 168 14.92 1.68 -7.91
C ARG A 168 13.92 1.67 -9.07
N LEU A 169 12.75 1.08 -8.87
CA LEU A 169 11.68 1.06 -9.86
C LEU A 169 11.23 2.47 -10.24
N LYS A 170 11.10 3.40 -9.30
CA LYS A 170 10.80 4.81 -9.62
C LYS A 170 11.89 5.46 -10.47
N LYS A 171 13.16 5.19 -10.20
CA LYS A 171 14.28 5.68 -11.02
C LYS A 171 14.26 5.08 -12.43
N GLU A 172 13.96 3.79 -12.56
CA GLU A 172 13.83 3.13 -13.86
C GLU A 172 12.64 3.66 -14.65
N VAL A 173 11.47 3.80 -14.03
CA VAL A 173 10.29 4.42 -14.66
C VAL A 173 10.63 5.82 -15.15
N ASN A 174 11.29 6.65 -14.33
CA ASN A 174 11.72 7.99 -14.76
C ASN A 174 12.74 7.97 -15.91
N ARG A 175 13.66 6.99 -15.93
CA ARG A 175 14.58 6.80 -17.07
C ARG A 175 13.83 6.42 -18.34
N THR A 176 12.90 5.47 -18.26
CA THR A 176 12.09 5.05 -19.41
C THR A 176 11.17 6.17 -19.90
N ALA A 177 10.62 6.99 -19.00
CA ALA A 177 9.83 8.16 -19.36
C ALA A 177 10.66 9.20 -20.10
N LYS A 178 11.90 9.46 -19.65
CA LYS A 178 12.83 10.35 -20.37
C LYS A 178 13.20 9.81 -21.75
N ILE A 179 13.45 8.51 -21.87
CA ILE A 179 13.74 7.86 -23.16
C ILE A 179 12.54 7.99 -24.11
N LEU A 180 11.33 7.74 -23.62
CA LEU A 180 10.10 7.91 -24.40
C LEU A 180 9.90 9.37 -24.81
N GLU A 181 10.16 10.34 -23.93
CA GLU A 181 10.08 11.75 -24.25
C GLU A 181 11.10 12.15 -25.33
N THR A 182 12.33 11.64 -25.27
CA THR A 182 13.33 11.86 -26.33
C THR A 182 12.93 11.23 -27.66
N HIS A 183 12.37 10.02 -27.63
CA HIS A 183 11.90 9.33 -28.84
C HIS A 183 10.69 10.05 -29.45
N GLN A 184 9.79 10.58 -28.62
CA GLN A 184 8.67 11.39 -29.08
C GLN A 184 9.13 12.70 -29.73
N LYS A 185 10.15 13.37 -29.16
CA LYS A 185 10.77 14.55 -29.76
C LYS A 185 11.43 14.22 -31.10
N GLN A 186 12.12 13.09 -31.21
CA GLN A 186 12.70 12.62 -32.47
C GLN A 186 11.64 12.34 -33.53
N LEU A 187 10.56 11.63 -33.18
CA LEU A 187 9.43 11.38 -34.08
C LEU A 187 8.78 12.68 -34.58
N LEU A 188 8.57 13.65 -33.71
CA LEU A 188 8.02 14.96 -34.09
C LEU A 188 8.99 15.72 -35.02
N GLN A 189 10.29 15.63 -34.77
CA GLN A 189 11.31 16.23 -35.63
C GLN A 189 11.37 15.55 -37.00
N GLU A 190 11.27 14.22 -37.06
CA GLU A 190 11.17 13.47 -38.31
C GLU A 190 9.90 13.80 -39.09
N GLN A 191 8.76 13.95 -38.41
CA GLN A 191 7.51 14.41 -39.03
C GLN A 191 7.67 15.81 -39.61
N ALA A 192 8.23 16.75 -38.85
CA ALA A 192 8.50 18.10 -39.34
C ALA A 192 9.47 18.11 -40.54
N ASN A 193 10.49 17.24 -40.54
CA ASN A 193 11.39 17.08 -41.68
C ASN A 193 10.69 16.48 -42.91
N LYS A 194 9.81 15.50 -42.72
CA LYS A 194 8.99 14.93 -43.79
C LYS A 194 8.03 15.96 -44.37
N GLU A 195 7.38 16.76 -43.54
CA GLU A 195 6.50 17.85 -44.00
C GLU A 195 7.28 18.91 -44.78
N LYS A 196 8.48 19.29 -44.33
CA LYS A 196 9.38 20.17 -45.10
C LYS A 196 9.76 19.57 -46.44
N LEU A 197 10.09 18.28 -46.49
CA LEU A 197 10.43 17.59 -47.74
C LEU A 197 9.24 17.51 -48.69
N LEU A 198 8.03 17.22 -48.18
CA LEU A 198 6.79 17.22 -48.95
C LEU A 198 6.45 18.61 -49.47
N ALA A 199 6.66 19.66 -48.67
CA ALA A 199 6.49 21.05 -49.12
C ALA A 199 7.46 21.41 -50.25
N GLN A 200 8.74 21.03 -50.12
CA GLN A 200 9.75 21.23 -51.19
C GLN A 200 9.41 20.45 -52.47
N LEU A 201 8.92 19.21 -52.34
CA LEU A 201 8.48 18.41 -53.48
C LEU A 201 7.26 19.05 -54.14
N HIS A 202 6.28 19.51 -53.36
CA HIS A 202 5.11 20.19 -53.89
C HIS A 202 5.49 21.50 -54.61
N GLU A 203 6.42 22.27 -54.07
CA GLU A 203 6.97 23.46 -54.73
C GLU A 203 7.66 23.10 -56.06
N LYS A 204 8.45 22.03 -56.10
CA LYS A 204 9.06 21.55 -57.37
C LYS A 204 8.03 21.10 -58.39
N VAL A 205 6.97 20.42 -57.97
CA VAL A 205 5.87 20.01 -58.85
C VAL A 205 5.15 21.26 -59.38
N LEU A 206 4.86 22.24 -58.54
CA LEU A 206 4.27 23.51 -58.97
C LEU A 206 5.17 24.26 -59.97
N GLN A 207 6.48 24.28 -59.74
CA GLN A 207 7.44 24.87 -60.69
C GLN A 207 7.48 24.10 -62.01
N GLN A 208 7.38 22.77 -61.98
CA GLN A 208 7.35 21.95 -63.20
C GLN A 208 6.04 22.14 -63.96
N ASP A 209 4.90 22.23 -63.28
CA ASP A 209 3.60 22.54 -63.87
C ASP A 209 3.60 23.94 -64.48
N GLN A 210 4.22 24.93 -63.80
CA GLN A 210 4.40 26.27 -64.34
C GLN A 210 5.20 26.24 -65.64
N ARG A 211 6.36 25.55 -65.65
CA ARG A 211 7.17 25.38 -66.87
C ARG A 211 6.41 24.67 -67.99
N HIS A 212 5.57 23.69 -67.65
CA HIS A 212 4.71 23.02 -68.63
C HIS A 212 3.65 23.96 -69.21
N ARG A 213 3.02 24.80 -68.37
CA ARG A 213 2.07 25.83 -68.85
C ARG A 213 2.77 26.85 -69.73
N ASP A 214 3.93 27.35 -69.32
CA ASP A 214 4.72 28.31 -70.11
C ASP A 214 5.15 27.70 -71.45
N MET A 215 5.55 26.42 -71.47
CA MET A 215 5.85 25.70 -72.70
C MET A 215 4.61 25.56 -73.59
N LEU A 216 3.47 25.18 -73.02
CA LEU A 216 2.21 25.05 -73.76
C LEU A 216 1.78 26.39 -74.35
N GLN A 217 1.88 27.47 -73.58
CA GLN A 217 1.59 28.82 -74.03
C GLN A 217 2.54 29.24 -75.17
N ALA A 218 3.86 29.02 -75.01
CA ALA A 218 4.82 29.29 -76.08
C ALA A 218 4.55 28.46 -77.35
N THR A 219 4.08 27.21 -77.22
CA THR A 219 3.65 26.42 -78.39
C THR A 219 2.35 26.92 -79.01
N GLN A 220 1.42 27.47 -78.23
CA GLN A 220 0.21 28.10 -78.74
C GLN A 220 0.54 29.40 -79.48
N GLU A 221 1.37 30.26 -78.90
CA GLU A 221 1.85 31.49 -79.52
C GLU A 221 2.56 31.19 -80.86
N LYS A 222 3.47 30.21 -80.91
CA LYS A 222 4.11 29.77 -82.16
C LYS A 222 3.12 29.20 -83.18
N ARG A 223 2.06 28.52 -82.72
CA ARG A 223 1.01 28.01 -83.60
C ARG A 223 0.19 29.16 -84.18
N GLU A 224 -0.13 30.17 -83.39
CA GLU A 224 -0.81 31.38 -83.83
C GLU A 224 0.04 32.18 -84.81
N GLU A 225 1.34 32.37 -84.53
CA GLU A 225 2.31 32.95 -85.46
C GLU A 225 2.39 32.17 -86.79
N MET A 226 2.37 30.84 -86.72
CA MET A 226 2.37 30.01 -87.94
C MET A 226 1.07 30.16 -88.72
N LEU A 227 -0.07 30.29 -88.03
CA LEU A 227 -1.37 30.50 -88.66
C LEU A 227 -1.47 31.88 -89.30
N THR A 228 -0.97 32.94 -88.66
CA THR A 228 -0.90 34.28 -89.25
C THR A 228 0.03 34.29 -90.46
N LEU A 229 1.22 33.69 -90.35
CA LEU A 229 2.15 33.56 -91.47
C LEU A 229 1.53 32.78 -92.65
N LEU A 230 0.80 31.70 -92.38
CA LEU A 230 0.05 30.95 -93.41
C LEU A 230 -1.05 31.80 -94.04
N GLN A 231 -1.71 32.65 -93.27
CA GLN A 231 -2.76 33.55 -93.76
C GLN A 231 -2.17 34.66 -94.63
N GLU A 232 -1.05 35.26 -94.25
CA GLU A 232 -0.27 36.20 -95.06
C GLU A 232 0.26 35.54 -96.34
N THR A 233 0.74 34.29 -96.25
CA THR A 233 1.19 33.51 -97.42
C THR A 233 0.02 33.21 -98.37
N ARG A 234 -1.19 32.96 -97.85
CA ARG A 234 -2.40 32.80 -98.67
C ARG A 234 -2.82 34.12 -99.32
N GLN A 235 -2.74 35.24 -98.60
CA GLN A 235 -3.07 36.55 -99.15
C GLN A 235 -2.10 36.96 -100.26
N THR A 236 -0.79 36.76 -100.06
CA THR A 236 0.25 37.00 -101.07
C THR A 236 0.11 36.07 -102.28
N ARG A 237 -0.25 34.80 -102.07
CA ARG A 237 -0.55 33.88 -103.18
C ARG A 237 -1.78 34.33 -103.95
N ASN A 238 -2.83 34.80 -103.28
CA ASN A 238 -4.04 35.32 -103.93
C ASN A 238 -3.77 36.62 -104.70
N THR A 239 -2.92 37.52 -104.20
CA THR A 239 -2.52 38.72 -104.95
C THR A 239 -1.68 38.37 -106.17
N GLN A 240 -0.70 37.47 -106.04
CA GLN A 240 0.07 36.95 -107.17
C GLN A 240 -0.83 36.26 -108.21
N GLN A 241 -1.83 35.50 -107.77
CA GLN A 241 -2.78 34.84 -108.67
C GLN A 241 -3.69 35.84 -109.40
N ARG A 242 -4.05 36.97 -108.75
CA ARG A 242 -4.74 38.10 -109.40
C ARG A 242 -3.86 38.84 -110.40
N GLU A 243 -2.56 38.99 -110.13
CA GLU A 243 -1.62 39.57 -111.08
C GLU A 243 -1.41 38.67 -112.30
N VAL A 244 -1.34 37.35 -112.12
CA VAL A 244 -1.25 36.40 -113.23
C VAL A 244 -2.50 36.46 -114.10
N THR A 245 -3.71 36.53 -113.53
CA THR A 245 -4.94 36.67 -114.32
C THR A 245 -5.04 38.03 -115.01
N LYS A 246 -4.59 39.12 -114.37
CA LYS A 246 -4.48 40.44 -115.01
C LYS A 246 -3.51 40.42 -116.19
N ASN A 247 -2.32 39.85 -116.01
CA ASN A 247 -1.32 39.72 -117.07
C ASN A 247 -1.80 38.81 -118.20
N GLN A 248 -2.57 37.76 -117.91
CA GLN A 248 -3.20 36.92 -118.94
C GLN A 248 -4.28 37.68 -119.71
N ALA A 249 -5.09 38.51 -119.06
CA ALA A 249 -6.08 39.38 -119.71
C ALA A 249 -5.41 40.44 -120.61
N GLU A 250 -4.34 41.08 -120.13
CA GLU A 250 -3.55 42.03 -120.94
C GLU A 250 -2.89 41.36 -122.15
N ARG A 251 -2.43 40.12 -122.01
CA ARG A 251 -1.87 39.33 -123.12
C ARG A 251 -2.93 38.96 -124.16
N GLN A 252 -4.16 38.66 -123.73
CA GLN A 252 -5.29 38.42 -124.64
C GLN A 252 -5.72 39.69 -125.36
N ALA A 253 -5.71 40.86 -124.70
CA ALA A 253 -5.96 42.14 -125.35
C ALA A 253 -4.91 42.46 -126.42
N ARG A 254 -3.61 42.26 -126.13
CA ARG A 254 -2.53 42.45 -127.11
C ARG A 254 -2.64 41.49 -128.30
N LEU A 255 -3.12 40.27 -128.10
CA LEU A 255 -3.37 39.31 -129.19
C LEU A 255 -4.55 39.73 -130.08
N GLN A 256 -5.53 40.48 -129.56
CA GLN A 256 -6.59 41.08 -130.38
C GLN A 256 -6.06 42.28 -131.18
N ASP A 257 -5.19 43.11 -130.61
CA ASP A 257 -4.54 44.21 -131.33
C ASP A 257 -3.63 43.72 -132.47
N ILE A 258 -2.91 42.62 -132.26
CA ILE A 258 -2.07 42.00 -133.31
C ILE A 258 -2.93 41.48 -134.47
N LYS A 259 -4.07 40.84 -134.18
CA LYS A 259 -5.02 40.41 -135.24
C LYS A 259 -5.63 41.57 -136.02
N LEU A 260 -5.78 42.74 -135.40
CA LEU A 260 -6.29 43.94 -136.05
C LEU A 260 -5.22 44.57 -136.97
N LEU A 261 -3.94 44.48 -136.60
CA LEU A 261 -2.80 44.91 -137.40
C LEU A 261 -2.51 43.97 -138.59
N GLU A 262 -2.69 42.66 -138.42
CA GLU A 262 -2.57 41.68 -139.52
C GLU A 262 -3.60 41.95 -140.63
N GLY A 263 -4.85 42.29 -140.27
CA GLY A 263 -5.88 42.70 -141.24
C GLY A 263 -5.64 44.05 -141.94
N MET A 264 -4.76 44.91 -141.38
CA MET A 264 -4.33 46.16 -142.04
C MET A 264 -3.17 45.93 -143.01
N TYR A 265 -2.28 44.98 -142.73
CA TYR A 265 -1.16 44.62 -143.60
C TYR A 265 -1.63 43.89 -144.87
N GLU A 266 -2.63 43.02 -144.76
CA GLU A 266 -3.23 42.35 -145.92
C GLU A 266 -3.88 43.35 -146.90
N ARG A 267 -4.45 44.47 -146.40
CA ARG A 267 -5.04 45.53 -147.25
C ARG A 267 -4.00 46.42 -147.96
N LYS A 268 -2.79 46.59 -147.41
CA LYS A 268 -1.71 47.33 -148.07
C LYS A 268 -0.88 46.50 -149.06
N SER A 269 -0.84 45.18 -148.87
CA SER A 269 -0.18 44.27 -149.84
C SER A 269 -0.95 44.16 -151.18
N ALA A 270 -2.27 44.32 -151.16
CA ALA A 270 -3.13 44.28 -152.34
C ALA A 270 -3.13 45.58 -153.19
N GLU A 271 -2.57 46.69 -152.69
CA GLU A 271 -2.39 47.95 -153.45
C GLU A 271 -1.03 48.07 -154.15
N LEU A 272 -0.03 47.28 -153.74
CA LEU A 272 1.32 47.29 -154.34
C LEU A 272 1.50 46.28 -155.49
N GLU A 273 0.54 45.38 -155.69
CA GLU A 273 0.56 44.36 -156.76
C GLU A 273 -0.13 44.81 -158.07
N LYS A 274 -0.60 46.07 -158.14
CA LYS A 274 -1.30 46.65 -159.32
C LYS A 274 -0.51 47.73 -160.08
N LEU A 275 0.77 47.95 -159.77
CA LEU A 275 1.60 49.00 -160.38
C LEU A 275 2.95 48.53 -160.95
N THR A 276 3.11 47.26 -161.31
CA THR A 276 4.33 46.79 -161.99
C THR A 276 4.07 45.57 -162.90
N GLN A 277 3.52 45.80 -164.11
CA GLN A 277 3.83 45.03 -165.34
C GLN A 277 2.94 45.49 -166.52
N LYS A 278 3.53 46.28 -167.44
CA LYS A 278 3.38 46.24 -168.90
C LYS A 278 3.93 47.53 -169.54
N SER A 279 5.25 47.58 -169.69
CA SER A 279 5.94 48.34 -170.73
C SER A 279 7.06 47.42 -171.20
N ASP A 280 6.87 46.78 -172.35
CA ASP A 280 7.87 46.69 -173.42
C ASP A 280 7.40 45.73 -174.53
N THR A 281 6.94 46.33 -175.63
CA THR A 281 6.95 45.87 -177.03
C THR A 281 6.78 47.16 -177.85
N ALA A 282 7.58 47.58 -178.82
CA ALA A 282 8.38 46.90 -179.85
C ALA A 282 9.52 47.85 -180.30
N SER A 283 10.76 47.40 -180.52
CA SER A 283 11.27 46.80 -181.76
C SER A 283 10.86 47.52 -183.06
N HIS A 284 11.66 48.49 -183.51
CA HIS A 284 12.50 48.37 -184.72
C HIS A 284 13.00 49.73 -185.21
N GLN A 285 14.32 49.94 -185.24
CA GLN A 285 15.12 50.23 -186.46
C GLN A 285 16.55 50.68 -186.07
N LEU A 286 17.52 50.22 -186.87
CA LEU A 286 18.97 50.53 -186.88
C LEU A 286 19.82 49.67 -185.92
N PHE A 287 20.18 48.43 -186.25
CA PHE A 287 20.94 47.94 -187.42
C PHE A 287 22.40 48.42 -187.43
N GLU A 288 23.28 47.43 -187.20
CA GLU A 288 24.72 47.37 -187.50
C GLU A 288 25.70 48.22 -186.67
N LEU A 289 26.41 47.50 -185.77
CA LEU A 289 27.82 47.62 -185.35
C LEU A 289 28.00 47.45 -183.82
N ARG A 290 27.76 46.24 -183.29
CA ARG A 290 28.15 45.91 -181.90
C ARG A 290 28.47 44.43 -181.66
N GLY A 291 29.09 43.79 -182.65
CA GLY A 291 29.44 42.36 -182.61
C GLY A 291 30.65 41.99 -181.74
N GLU A 292 31.43 42.95 -181.24
CA GLU A 292 32.72 42.65 -180.59
C GLU A 292 32.83 43.12 -179.12
N LEU A 293 31.75 43.66 -178.53
CA LEU A 293 31.72 44.09 -177.12
C LEU A 293 30.95 43.13 -176.19
N GLN A 294 30.28 42.11 -176.73
CA GLN A 294 29.35 41.25 -175.99
C GLN A 294 30.00 40.02 -175.34
N GLU A 295 31.06 39.45 -175.92
CA GLU A 295 31.78 38.31 -175.32
C GLU A 295 32.58 38.68 -174.05
N ALA A 296 32.99 39.94 -173.91
CA ALA A 296 33.72 40.40 -172.72
C ALA A 296 32.81 40.69 -171.50
N GLN A 297 31.50 40.90 -171.70
CA GLN A 297 30.56 41.21 -170.60
C GLN A 297 29.90 39.96 -170.01
N GLU A 298 29.71 38.89 -170.80
CA GLU A 298 29.07 37.66 -170.32
C GLU A 298 29.99 36.83 -169.40
N THR A 299 31.32 36.92 -169.58
CA THR A 299 32.31 36.25 -168.73
C THR A 299 32.48 36.92 -167.36
N LEU A 300 32.25 38.24 -167.26
CA LEU A 300 32.37 38.99 -166.01
C LEU A 300 31.13 38.81 -165.11
N ALA A 301 29.94 38.68 -165.71
CA ALA A 301 28.69 38.43 -164.99
C ALA A 301 28.63 37.02 -164.36
N THR A 302 29.19 36.01 -165.03
CA THR A 302 29.19 34.62 -164.52
C THR A 302 30.10 34.46 -163.28
N ILE A 303 31.25 35.15 -163.25
CA ILE A 303 32.16 35.13 -162.10
C ILE A 303 31.54 35.84 -160.88
N GLN A 304 30.81 36.95 -161.07
CA GLN A 304 30.14 37.66 -159.97
C GLN A 304 29.03 36.82 -159.31
N ILE A 305 28.23 36.10 -160.09
CA ILE A 305 27.13 35.26 -159.56
C ILE A 305 27.68 34.08 -158.76
N GLN A 306 28.77 33.44 -159.22
CA GLN A 306 29.41 32.35 -158.47
C GLN A 306 30.00 32.83 -157.13
N THR A 307 30.56 34.05 -157.10
CA THR A 307 31.13 34.63 -155.88
C THR A 307 30.05 34.97 -154.84
N GLN A 308 28.91 35.52 -155.26
CA GLN A 308 27.79 35.82 -154.36
C GLN A 308 27.11 34.55 -153.80
N THR A 309 27.05 33.49 -154.60
CA THR A 309 26.46 32.20 -154.18
C THR A 309 27.35 31.48 -153.16
N LEU A 310 28.68 31.62 -153.26
CA LEU A 310 29.61 31.08 -152.27
C LEU A 310 29.58 31.86 -150.95
N ASN A 311 29.50 33.19 -151.00
CA ASN A 311 29.41 34.01 -149.79
C ASN A 311 28.13 33.72 -148.99
N THR A 312 26.98 33.62 -149.66
CA THR A 312 25.72 33.29 -148.99
C THR A 312 25.70 31.87 -148.40
N ARG A 313 26.39 30.89 -149.00
CA ARG A 313 26.56 29.56 -148.38
C ARG A 313 27.43 29.62 -147.13
N MET A 314 28.56 30.33 -147.17
CA MET A 314 29.42 30.48 -145.99
C MET A 314 28.70 31.19 -144.84
N ASP A 315 27.96 32.25 -145.12
CA ASP A 315 27.24 33.00 -144.09
C ASP A 315 26.14 32.15 -143.41
N ASN A 316 25.45 31.32 -144.19
CA ASN A 316 24.44 30.39 -143.67
C ASN A 316 25.07 29.26 -142.84
N GLU A 317 26.21 28.70 -143.27
CA GLU A 317 26.94 27.70 -142.48
C GLU A 317 27.46 28.30 -141.17
N TRP A 318 27.96 29.54 -141.20
CA TRP A 318 28.44 30.24 -140.01
C TRP A 318 27.32 30.58 -139.01
N ALA A 319 26.15 30.99 -139.51
CA ALA A 319 24.96 31.21 -138.69
C ALA A 319 24.49 29.91 -138.02
N ASN A 320 24.45 28.79 -138.76
CA ASN A 320 24.08 27.48 -138.23
C ASN A 320 25.09 26.96 -137.19
N GLU A 321 26.39 27.18 -137.40
CA GLU A 321 27.45 26.83 -136.47
C GLU A 321 27.33 27.62 -135.15
N LYS A 322 27.00 28.92 -135.24
CA LYS A 322 26.79 29.80 -134.09
C LYS A 322 25.57 29.37 -133.27
N ASP A 323 24.46 29.06 -133.93
CA ASP A 323 23.24 28.56 -133.27
C ASP A 323 23.48 27.20 -132.60
N ARG A 324 24.26 26.32 -133.23
CA ARG A 324 24.62 25.02 -132.65
C ARG A 324 25.48 25.18 -131.40
N LYS A 325 26.48 26.07 -131.43
CA LYS A 325 27.30 26.39 -130.25
C LYS A 325 26.48 26.98 -129.12
N GLN A 326 25.52 27.86 -129.43
CA GLN A 326 24.67 28.49 -128.42
C GLN A 326 23.71 27.49 -127.77
N LYS A 327 23.14 26.54 -128.53
CA LYS A 327 22.33 25.44 -127.99
C LYS A 327 23.14 24.54 -127.06
N LEU A 328 24.33 24.12 -127.47
CA LEU A 328 25.23 23.32 -126.63
C LEU A 328 25.62 24.04 -125.34
N GLN A 329 25.91 25.34 -125.41
CA GLN A 329 26.24 26.14 -124.23
C GLN A 329 25.08 26.19 -123.22
N ASN A 330 23.83 26.33 -123.71
CA ASN A 330 22.65 26.33 -122.86
C ASN A 330 22.39 24.96 -122.21
N GLU A 331 22.62 23.87 -122.93
CA GLU A 331 22.53 22.51 -122.38
C GLU A 331 23.59 22.26 -121.29
N ILE A 332 24.84 22.67 -121.53
CA ILE A 332 25.91 22.58 -120.53
C ILE A 332 25.54 23.36 -119.27
N ASN A 333 25.05 24.59 -119.41
CA ASN A 333 24.61 25.40 -118.27
C ASN A 333 23.45 24.76 -117.50
N ALA A 334 22.49 24.13 -118.19
CA ALA A 334 21.38 23.42 -117.57
C ALA A 334 21.86 22.18 -116.79
N LEU A 335 22.81 21.41 -117.34
CA LEU A 335 23.40 20.25 -116.68
C LEU A 335 24.21 20.64 -115.43
N VAL A 336 25.00 21.71 -115.51
CA VAL A 336 25.75 22.24 -114.35
C VAL A 336 24.78 22.68 -113.24
N LYS A 337 23.66 23.32 -113.59
CA LYS A 337 22.64 23.73 -112.61
C LYS A 337 21.96 22.52 -111.95
N ARG A 338 21.65 21.47 -112.71
CA ARG A 338 21.11 20.21 -112.16
C ARG A 338 22.09 19.55 -111.19
N LYS A 339 23.35 19.40 -111.59
CA LYS A 339 24.39 18.79 -110.75
C LYS A 339 24.62 19.56 -109.44
N LYS A 340 24.63 20.91 -109.49
CA LYS A 340 24.71 21.74 -108.28
C LYS A 340 23.51 21.55 -107.34
N ASN A 341 22.30 21.43 -107.89
CA ASN A 341 21.11 21.19 -107.07
C ASN A 341 21.16 19.79 -106.42
N GLU A 342 21.60 18.77 -107.15
CA GLU A 342 21.79 17.42 -106.62
C GLU A 342 22.83 17.38 -105.49
N GLU A 343 23.96 18.08 -105.63
CA GLU A 343 24.97 18.20 -104.56
C GLU A 343 24.43 18.89 -103.31
N VAL A 344 23.60 19.93 -103.46
CA VAL A 344 22.95 20.61 -102.33
C VAL A 344 21.95 19.68 -101.64
N SER A 345 21.15 18.93 -102.41
CA SER A 345 20.21 17.94 -101.87
C SER A 345 20.93 16.81 -101.13
N LEU A 346 22.04 16.30 -101.66
CA LEU A 346 22.85 15.26 -101.00
C LEU A 346 23.50 15.77 -99.71
N ARG A 347 23.99 17.01 -99.68
CA ARG A 347 24.52 17.62 -98.44
C ARG A 347 23.43 17.79 -97.38
N ALA A 348 22.23 18.23 -97.77
CA ALA A 348 21.09 18.37 -96.86
C ALA A 348 20.63 17.01 -96.28
N LEU A 349 20.56 15.97 -97.12
CA LEU A 349 20.24 14.61 -96.69
C LEU A 349 21.31 14.05 -95.73
N THR A 350 22.59 14.32 -96.00
CA THR A 350 23.69 13.87 -95.13
C THR A 350 23.65 14.57 -93.77
N GLN A 351 23.34 15.87 -93.73
CA GLN A 351 23.16 16.60 -92.47
C GLN A 351 21.93 16.12 -91.70
N ALA A 352 20.81 15.85 -92.38
CA ALA A 352 19.62 15.28 -91.76
C ALA A 352 19.87 13.88 -91.18
N ALA A 353 20.65 13.04 -91.87
CA ALA A 353 21.06 11.73 -91.39
C ALA A 353 21.93 11.83 -90.13
N LYS A 354 22.93 12.72 -90.11
CA LYS A 354 23.75 12.98 -88.92
C LYS A 354 22.91 13.46 -87.73
N LYS A 355 21.95 14.36 -87.95
CA LYS A 355 21.05 14.85 -86.91
C LYS A 355 20.15 13.75 -86.36
N ARG A 356 19.63 12.87 -87.22
CA ARG A 356 18.85 11.68 -86.79
C ARG A 356 19.70 10.72 -85.97
N GLN A 357 20.94 10.45 -86.38
CA GLN A 357 21.83 9.56 -85.65
C GLN A 357 22.18 10.13 -84.27
N GLN A 358 22.39 11.43 -84.16
CA GLN A 358 22.64 12.09 -82.87
C GLN A 358 21.41 12.09 -81.96
N ASN A 359 20.21 12.24 -82.52
CA ASN A 359 18.97 12.11 -81.76
C ASN A 359 18.76 10.67 -81.24
N LEU A 360 19.10 9.64 -82.03
CA LEU A 360 19.00 8.25 -81.59
C LEU A 360 19.94 7.95 -80.41
N VAL A 361 21.17 8.46 -80.44
CA VAL A 361 22.12 8.30 -79.32
C VAL A 361 21.62 9.01 -78.05
N ASN A 362 20.97 10.17 -78.18
CA ASN A 362 20.39 10.85 -77.04
C ASN A 362 19.19 10.08 -76.46
N ILE A 363 18.32 9.53 -77.34
CA ILE A 363 17.20 8.69 -76.91
C ILE A 363 17.70 7.42 -76.19
N GLU A 364 18.76 6.77 -76.68
CA GLU A 364 19.35 5.62 -75.99
C GLU A 364 19.92 5.97 -74.61
N LYS A 365 20.50 7.17 -74.45
CA LYS A 365 20.96 7.65 -73.14
C LYS A 365 19.80 7.92 -72.20
N GLU A 366 18.76 8.61 -72.66
CA GLU A 366 17.54 8.88 -71.90
C GLU A 366 16.84 7.58 -71.48
N GLN A 367 16.80 6.57 -72.37
CA GLN A 367 16.25 5.26 -72.05
C GLN A 367 17.04 4.54 -70.94
N LYS A 368 18.38 4.59 -70.98
CA LYS A 368 19.21 4.00 -69.92
C LYS A 368 19.09 4.74 -68.59
N GLU A 369 18.95 6.06 -68.61
CA GLU A 369 18.69 6.85 -67.40
C GLU A 369 17.30 6.56 -66.82
N LEU A 370 16.28 6.40 -67.67
CA LEU A 370 14.94 5.99 -67.25
C LEU A 370 14.92 4.57 -66.68
N GLU A 371 15.64 3.63 -67.28
CA GLU A 371 15.78 2.25 -66.79
C GLU A 371 16.44 2.23 -65.40
N PHE A 372 17.51 3.00 -65.22
CA PHE A 372 18.16 3.19 -63.91
C PHE A 372 17.21 3.79 -62.86
N LEU A 373 16.44 4.83 -63.22
CA LEU A 373 15.48 5.46 -62.30
C LEU A 373 14.31 4.52 -61.94
N VAL A 374 13.90 3.64 -62.85
CA VAL A 374 12.89 2.61 -62.59
C VAL A 374 13.43 1.55 -61.63
N ASP A 375 14.67 1.10 -61.82
CA ASP A 375 15.34 0.16 -60.91
C ASP A 375 15.59 0.77 -59.52
N GLU A 376 15.97 2.05 -59.46
CA GLU A 376 16.15 2.77 -58.20
C GLU A 376 14.81 2.97 -57.48
N LYS A 377 13.74 3.32 -58.21
CA LYS A 377 12.39 3.45 -57.66
C LYS A 377 11.85 2.12 -57.12
N THR A 378 12.06 1.02 -57.84
CA THR A 378 11.62 -0.31 -57.39
C THR A 378 12.39 -0.77 -56.16
N ARG A 379 13.70 -0.51 -56.10
CA ARG A 379 14.51 -0.75 -54.89
C ARG A 379 14.02 0.08 -53.70
N LEU A 380 13.78 1.37 -53.88
CA LEU A 380 13.26 2.24 -52.82
C LEU A 380 11.85 1.84 -52.37
N GLN A 381 11.00 1.37 -53.28
CA GLN A 381 9.69 0.82 -52.93
C GLN A 381 9.80 -0.48 -52.13
N GLN A 382 10.74 -1.36 -52.45
CA GLN A 382 11.02 -2.56 -51.66
C GLN A 382 11.58 -2.22 -50.27
N GLU A 383 12.51 -1.26 -50.18
CA GLU A 383 13.04 -0.79 -48.89
C GLU A 383 11.92 -0.16 -48.02
N LEU A 384 11.04 0.64 -48.63
CA LEU A 384 9.89 1.23 -47.93
C LEU A 384 8.85 0.18 -47.49
N HIS A 385 8.63 -0.84 -48.31
CA HIS A 385 7.78 -1.98 -47.94
C HIS A 385 8.36 -2.77 -46.76
N ASN A 386 9.67 -3.04 -46.77
CA ASN A 386 10.38 -3.72 -45.68
C ASN A 386 10.37 -2.89 -44.40
N GLN A 387 10.56 -1.58 -44.48
CA GLN A 387 10.44 -0.67 -43.33
C GLN A 387 9.01 -0.63 -42.77
N SER A 388 8.00 -0.65 -43.64
CA SER A 388 6.58 -0.72 -43.23
C SER A 388 6.25 -2.03 -42.50
N LEU A 389 6.77 -3.17 -43.00
CA LEU A 389 6.64 -4.46 -42.34
C LEU A 389 7.33 -4.47 -40.96
N ALA A 390 8.57 -3.99 -40.88
CA ALA A 390 9.31 -3.89 -39.61
C ALA A 390 8.59 -2.97 -38.60
N HIS A 391 8.04 -1.84 -39.05
CA HIS A 391 7.25 -0.95 -38.21
C HIS A 391 5.95 -1.59 -37.73
N LYS A 392 5.28 -2.37 -38.59
CA LYS A 392 4.06 -3.12 -38.24
C LYS A 392 4.36 -4.21 -37.20
N GLU A 393 5.47 -4.92 -37.33
CA GLU A 393 5.93 -5.91 -36.34
C GLU A 393 6.28 -5.25 -35.00
N LEU A 394 6.96 -4.10 -35.03
CA LEU A 394 7.31 -3.34 -33.83
C LEU A 394 6.05 -2.81 -33.11
N LEU A 395 5.05 -2.32 -33.85
CA LEU A 395 3.75 -1.94 -33.29
C LEU A 395 3.00 -3.13 -32.70
N GLN A 396 3.03 -4.30 -33.34
CA GLN A 396 2.43 -5.52 -32.79
C GLN A 396 3.15 -5.99 -31.52
N ALA A 397 4.48 -5.92 -31.47
CA ALA A 397 5.28 -6.24 -30.29
C ALA A 397 4.99 -5.27 -29.14
N LEU A 398 4.88 -3.96 -29.41
CA LEU A 398 4.48 -2.96 -28.42
C LEU A 398 3.06 -3.20 -27.91
N ALA A 399 2.11 -3.54 -28.78
CA ALA A 399 0.75 -3.87 -28.39
C ALA A 399 0.67 -5.13 -27.51
N ARG A 400 1.48 -6.16 -27.80
CA ARG A 400 1.62 -7.36 -26.95
C ARG A 400 2.21 -6.99 -25.58
N GLY A 401 3.29 -6.20 -25.56
CA GLY A 401 3.92 -5.74 -24.33
C GLY A 401 3.01 -4.84 -23.48
N GLN A 402 2.15 -4.02 -24.10
CA GLN A 402 1.14 -3.23 -23.37
C GLN A 402 0.07 -4.13 -22.74
N LYS A 403 -0.44 -5.12 -23.48
CA LYS A 403 -1.43 -6.08 -22.95
C LYS A 403 -0.86 -6.90 -21.79
N GLU A 404 0.39 -7.34 -21.87
CA GLU A 404 1.07 -8.04 -20.77
C GLU A 404 1.25 -7.15 -19.54
N ARG A 405 1.62 -5.88 -19.73
CA ARG A 405 1.74 -4.91 -18.63
C ARG A 405 0.39 -4.59 -17.99
N GLU A 406 -0.67 -4.48 -18.78
CA GLU A 406 -2.03 -4.29 -18.27
C GLU A 406 -2.53 -5.53 -17.54
N ALA A 407 -2.27 -6.73 -18.05
CA ALA A 407 -2.57 -7.98 -17.37
C ALA A 407 -1.84 -8.08 -16.01
N LEU A 408 -0.54 -7.80 -15.97
CA LEU A 408 0.25 -7.75 -14.73
C LEU A 408 -0.24 -6.66 -13.76
N ARG A 409 -0.70 -5.52 -14.27
CA ARG A 409 -1.27 -4.45 -13.44
C ARG A 409 -2.60 -4.87 -12.82
N LEU A 410 -3.47 -5.51 -13.60
CA LEU A 410 -4.75 -6.03 -13.14
C LEU A 410 -4.57 -7.18 -12.14
N GLU A 411 -3.62 -8.08 -12.39
CA GLU A 411 -3.26 -9.17 -11.47
C GLU A 411 -2.74 -8.63 -10.13
N ARG A 412 -1.83 -7.64 -10.17
CA ARG A 412 -1.36 -6.96 -8.95
C ARG A 412 -2.48 -6.23 -8.22
N GLN A 413 -3.42 -5.63 -8.95
CA GLN A 413 -4.57 -4.95 -8.36
C GLN A 413 -5.54 -5.94 -7.71
N ALA A 414 -5.77 -7.10 -8.32
CA ALA A 414 -6.55 -8.20 -7.74
C ALA A 414 -5.89 -8.73 -6.46
N ALA A 415 -4.57 -8.97 -6.47
CA ALA A 415 -3.82 -9.42 -5.29
C ALA A 415 -3.83 -8.39 -4.14
N LEU A 416 -3.81 -7.09 -4.46
CA LEU A 416 -3.96 -6.03 -3.45
C LEU A 416 -5.38 -5.99 -2.86
N LEU A 417 -6.41 -6.16 -3.67
CA LEU A 417 -7.80 -6.22 -3.21
C LEU A 417 -8.06 -7.45 -2.33
N GLU A 418 -7.46 -8.60 -2.67
CA GLU A 418 -7.52 -9.82 -1.86
C GLU A 418 -6.84 -9.62 -0.50
N LYS A 419 -5.64 -9.01 -0.48
CA LYS A 419 -4.96 -8.64 0.77
C LYS A 419 -5.75 -7.62 1.60
N GLU A 420 -6.43 -6.67 0.96
CA GLU A 420 -7.30 -5.72 1.67
C GLU A 420 -8.53 -6.41 2.26
N ALA A 421 -9.11 -7.39 1.57
CA ALA A 421 -10.22 -8.20 2.10
C ALA A 421 -9.76 -9.04 3.30
N GLU A 422 -8.60 -9.68 3.22
CA GLU A 422 -8.00 -10.46 4.32
C GLU A 422 -7.70 -9.55 5.53
N LEU A 423 -7.17 -8.36 5.29
CA LEU A 423 -6.93 -7.38 6.36
C LEU A 423 -8.23 -6.85 6.98
N LYS A 424 -9.30 -6.68 6.20
CA LYS A 424 -10.62 -6.31 6.73
C LYS A 424 -11.20 -7.42 7.61
N GLN A 425 -11.08 -8.67 7.18
CA GLN A 425 -11.51 -9.83 7.96
C GLN A 425 -10.72 -9.96 9.28
N LYS A 426 -9.39 -9.80 9.22
CA LYS A 426 -8.54 -9.78 10.43
C LYS A 426 -8.87 -8.60 11.35
N ARG A 427 -9.26 -7.44 10.80
CA ARG A 427 -9.70 -6.29 11.60
C ARG A 427 -11.03 -6.55 12.31
N SER A 428 -12.01 -7.16 11.64
CA SER A 428 -13.28 -7.51 12.28
C SER A 428 -13.08 -8.57 13.36
N GLU A 429 -12.19 -9.54 13.14
CA GLU A 429 -11.83 -10.56 14.14
C GLU A 429 -11.11 -9.95 15.37
N ILE A 430 -10.20 -8.99 15.14
CA ILE A 430 -9.59 -8.23 16.26
C ILE A 430 -10.65 -7.43 17.02
N GLU A 431 -11.65 -6.89 16.33
CA GLU A 431 -12.72 -6.12 16.95
C GLU A 431 -13.68 -7.00 17.78
N THR A 432 -14.02 -8.20 17.29
CA THR A 432 -14.79 -9.19 18.08
C THR A 432 -13.99 -9.67 19.29
N LEU A 433 -12.69 -9.92 19.16
CA LEU A 433 -11.82 -10.25 20.29
C LEU A 433 -11.70 -9.10 21.30
N ARG A 434 -11.70 -7.84 20.85
CA ARG A 434 -11.72 -6.67 21.75
C ARG A 434 -13.04 -6.54 22.51
N THR A 435 -14.18 -6.77 21.86
CA THR A 435 -15.48 -6.73 22.54
C THR A 435 -15.63 -7.90 23.53
N ALA A 436 -15.21 -9.10 23.15
CA ALA A 436 -15.15 -10.26 24.04
C ALA A 436 -14.24 -10.00 25.27
N ARG A 437 -13.04 -9.43 25.05
CA ARG A 437 -12.13 -9.07 26.15
C ARG A 437 -12.71 -8.00 27.08
N LYS A 438 -13.48 -7.03 26.54
CA LYS A 438 -14.19 -6.05 27.37
C LYS A 438 -15.28 -6.71 28.23
N LYS A 439 -16.09 -7.60 27.64
CA LYS A 439 -17.11 -8.38 28.38
C LYS A 439 -16.49 -9.22 29.49
N LEU A 440 -15.40 -9.93 29.19
CA LEU A 440 -14.69 -10.76 30.16
C LEU A 440 -14.06 -9.91 31.28
N LYS A 441 -13.57 -8.71 30.97
CA LYS A 441 -13.09 -7.75 31.98
C LYS A 441 -14.22 -7.26 32.90
N THR A 442 -15.40 -6.97 32.34
CA THR A 442 -16.57 -6.55 33.15
C THR A 442 -17.09 -7.68 34.02
N GLU A 443 -17.11 -8.92 33.53
CA GLU A 443 -17.47 -10.10 34.32
C GLU A 443 -16.47 -10.32 35.46
N ILE A 444 -15.16 -10.25 35.20
CA ILE A 444 -14.14 -10.35 36.26
C ILE A 444 -14.35 -9.25 37.33
N GLN A 445 -14.67 -8.03 36.93
CA GLN A 445 -14.95 -6.94 37.87
C GLN A 445 -16.22 -7.20 38.70
N GLN A 446 -17.27 -7.76 38.08
CA GLN A 446 -18.49 -8.17 38.78
C GLN A 446 -18.22 -9.32 39.76
N TYR A 447 -17.44 -10.34 39.37
CA TYR A 447 -17.05 -11.42 40.28
C TYR A 447 -16.21 -10.88 41.46
N GLN A 448 -15.30 -9.94 41.21
CA GLN A 448 -14.51 -9.33 42.26
C GLN A 448 -15.36 -8.47 43.22
N SER A 449 -16.36 -7.75 42.73
CA SER A 449 -17.27 -6.98 43.58
C SER A 449 -18.19 -7.89 44.40
N GLN A 450 -18.72 -8.96 43.79
CA GLN A 450 -19.49 -9.99 44.48
C GLN A 450 -18.66 -10.72 45.54
N HIS A 451 -17.42 -11.09 45.24
CA HIS A 451 -16.52 -11.73 46.21
C HIS A 451 -16.16 -10.78 47.36
N LYS A 452 -15.94 -9.48 47.10
CA LYS A 452 -15.74 -8.48 48.16
C LYS A 452 -16.98 -8.31 49.03
N ALA A 453 -18.18 -8.28 48.43
CA ALA A 453 -19.43 -8.22 49.16
C ALA A 453 -19.67 -9.47 50.01
N PHE A 454 -19.34 -10.65 49.48
CA PHE A 454 -19.39 -11.92 50.20
C PHE A 454 -18.43 -11.94 51.39
N LEU A 455 -17.17 -11.52 51.20
CA LEU A 455 -16.21 -11.41 52.30
C LEU A 455 -16.65 -10.40 53.36
N LYS A 456 -17.31 -9.30 52.97
CA LYS A 456 -17.87 -8.32 53.90
C LYS A 456 -18.99 -8.93 54.74
N LYS A 457 -19.96 -9.60 54.09
CA LYS A 457 -21.04 -10.33 54.77
C LYS A 457 -20.51 -11.41 55.70
N SER A 458 -19.51 -12.19 55.27
CA SER A 458 -18.89 -13.23 56.11
C SER A 458 -18.15 -12.64 57.33
N LYS A 459 -17.59 -11.42 57.22
CA LYS A 459 -17.02 -10.71 58.37
C LYS A 459 -18.11 -10.20 59.32
N GLU A 460 -19.16 -9.58 58.78
CA GLU A 460 -20.33 -9.11 59.55
C GLU A 460 -21.00 -10.28 60.29
N GLU A 461 -21.15 -11.45 59.64
CA GLU A 461 -21.65 -12.68 60.28
C GLU A 461 -20.72 -13.21 61.36
N LYS A 462 -19.39 -13.17 61.16
CA LYS A 462 -18.42 -13.56 62.19
C LYS A 462 -18.42 -12.61 63.38
N GLU A 463 -18.56 -11.31 63.15
CA GLU A 463 -18.68 -10.30 64.20
C GLU A 463 -19.98 -10.51 65.00
N LEU A 464 -21.11 -10.78 64.33
CA LEU A 464 -22.37 -11.14 65.00
C LEU A 464 -22.25 -12.42 65.83
N ILE A 465 -21.56 -13.46 65.33
CA ILE A 465 -21.30 -14.69 66.09
C ILE A 465 -20.38 -14.41 67.29
N ILE A 466 -19.42 -13.50 67.17
CA ILE A 466 -18.56 -13.09 68.29
C ILE A 466 -19.38 -12.31 69.32
N GLU A 467 -20.20 -11.35 68.91
CA GLU A 467 -21.10 -10.61 69.81
C GLU A 467 -22.10 -11.54 70.52
N GLU A 468 -22.69 -12.49 69.80
CA GLU A 468 -23.59 -13.49 70.37
C GLU A 468 -22.86 -14.39 71.38
N LYS A 469 -21.63 -14.83 71.06
CA LYS A 469 -20.79 -15.59 72.00
C LYS A 469 -20.38 -14.76 73.21
N GLU A 470 -20.08 -13.47 73.05
CA GLU A 470 -19.77 -12.58 74.16
C GLU A 470 -21.00 -12.31 75.03
N GLN A 471 -22.18 -12.17 74.44
CA GLN A 471 -23.43 -12.07 75.18
C GLN A 471 -23.73 -13.35 75.95
N LEU A 472 -23.53 -14.52 75.34
CA LEU A 472 -23.65 -15.81 76.02
C LEU A 472 -22.61 -15.94 77.14
N LEU A 473 -21.37 -15.51 76.93
CA LEU A 473 -20.33 -15.51 77.98
C LEU A 473 -20.68 -14.55 79.12
N ARG A 474 -21.29 -13.40 78.83
CA ARG A 474 -21.81 -12.45 79.84
C ARG A 474 -22.98 -13.03 80.62
N GLN A 475 -23.87 -13.77 79.95
CA GLN A 475 -24.98 -14.48 80.60
C GLN A 475 -24.46 -15.64 81.45
N GLU A 476 -23.47 -16.39 80.98
CA GLU A 476 -22.81 -17.47 81.73
C GLU A 476 -22.05 -16.92 82.92
N THR A 477 -21.28 -15.84 82.78
CA THR A 477 -20.59 -15.19 83.91
C THR A 477 -21.56 -14.58 84.90
N HIS A 478 -22.67 -13.98 84.45
CA HIS A 478 -23.74 -13.54 85.33
C HIS A 478 -24.40 -14.72 86.06
N ALA A 479 -24.67 -15.84 85.36
CA ALA A 479 -25.22 -17.05 85.96
C ALA A 479 -24.24 -17.69 86.95
N VAL A 480 -22.95 -17.71 86.66
CA VAL A 480 -21.89 -18.18 87.57
C VAL A 480 -21.79 -17.27 88.78
N ASN A 481 -21.79 -15.95 88.62
CA ASN A 481 -21.78 -15.01 89.75
C ASN A 481 -23.05 -15.14 90.61
N LEU A 482 -24.20 -15.38 89.98
CA LEU A 482 -25.47 -15.60 90.67
C LEU A 482 -25.48 -16.95 91.39
N LEU A 483 -24.93 -18.00 90.79
CA LEU A 483 -24.69 -19.31 91.40
C LEU A 483 -23.64 -19.24 92.50
N GLN A 484 -22.64 -18.35 92.41
CA GLN A 484 -21.60 -18.17 93.42
C GLN A 484 -22.12 -17.34 94.60
N ALA A 485 -22.99 -16.36 94.35
CA ALA A 485 -23.76 -15.66 95.38
C ALA A 485 -24.79 -16.60 96.05
N GLN A 486 -25.47 -17.44 95.27
CA GLN A 486 -26.32 -18.51 95.79
C GLN A 486 -25.51 -19.56 96.53
N ARG A 487 -24.28 -19.88 96.11
CA ARG A 487 -23.39 -20.82 96.81
C ARG A 487 -22.87 -20.23 98.11
N LEU A 488 -22.62 -18.92 98.20
CA LEU A 488 -22.31 -18.24 99.45
C LEU A 488 -23.52 -18.21 100.40
N LYS A 489 -24.73 -17.92 99.89
CA LYS A 489 -25.98 -18.04 100.65
C LYS A 489 -26.24 -19.47 101.10
N LEU A 490 -26.10 -20.43 100.20
CA LEU A 490 -26.21 -21.86 100.49
C LEU A 490 -25.08 -22.33 101.40
N GLN A 491 -23.89 -21.74 101.41
CA GLN A 491 -22.82 -22.11 102.33
C GLN A 491 -23.12 -21.58 103.74
N THR A 492 -23.76 -20.41 103.87
CA THR A 492 -24.33 -19.94 105.15
C THR A 492 -25.55 -20.76 105.58
N GLU A 493 -26.41 -21.15 104.63
CA GLU A 493 -27.58 -22.00 104.89
C GLU A 493 -27.19 -23.46 105.11
N LEU A 494 -26.07 -23.96 104.57
CA LEU A 494 -25.56 -25.33 104.76
C LEU A 494 -24.75 -25.43 106.05
N GLN A 495 -24.24 -24.32 106.59
CA GLN A 495 -23.79 -24.22 107.97
C GLN A 495 -24.97 -24.26 108.96
N LEU A 496 -26.15 -23.80 108.55
CA LEU A 496 -27.42 -23.94 109.30
C LEU A 496 -28.09 -25.31 109.08
N ALA A 497 -28.03 -25.86 107.86
CA ALA A 497 -28.68 -27.10 107.44
C ALA A 497 -27.80 -28.34 107.61
N GLN A 498 -26.51 -28.22 107.94
CA GLN A 498 -25.72 -29.33 108.51
C GLN A 498 -26.28 -29.76 109.89
N ASN A 499 -27.12 -28.93 110.52
CA ASN A 499 -27.93 -29.34 111.67
C ASN A 499 -29.27 -30.00 111.29
N GLU A 500 -29.72 -29.93 110.03
CA GLU A 500 -31.06 -30.40 109.59
C GLU A 500 -31.02 -31.50 108.50
N LYS A 501 -29.88 -31.71 107.83
CA LYS A 501 -29.65 -32.74 106.80
C LYS A 501 -29.29 -34.11 107.40
N ALA A 502 -30.04 -34.52 108.42
CA ALA A 502 -30.17 -35.91 108.83
C ALA A 502 -31.46 -36.56 108.30
N ILE A 503 -32.35 -35.82 107.61
CA ILE A 503 -33.74 -36.29 107.42
C ILE A 503 -34.24 -36.47 105.96
N LEU A 504 -33.65 -35.90 104.90
CA LEU A 504 -34.28 -36.00 103.56
C LEU A 504 -33.31 -36.36 102.42
N LEU A 505 -33.17 -37.66 102.20
CA LEU A 505 -32.30 -38.29 101.20
C LEU A 505 -33.16 -39.09 100.19
N ALA A 506 -34.13 -38.44 99.51
CA ALA A 506 -35.12 -39.17 98.67
C ALA A 506 -35.58 -38.53 97.34
N GLU A 507 -35.06 -37.37 96.89
CA GLU A 507 -35.62 -36.71 95.68
C GLU A 507 -34.56 -36.33 94.63
N THR A 508 -33.83 -37.31 94.06
CA THR A 508 -32.83 -37.03 92.99
C THR A 508 -32.92 -37.90 91.73
N GLU A 509 -34.00 -38.66 91.55
CA GLU A 509 -34.13 -39.56 90.39
C GLU A 509 -34.99 -39.03 89.23
N GLU A 510 -35.81 -37.98 89.40
CA GLU A 510 -36.65 -37.44 88.30
C GLU A 510 -35.92 -36.50 87.33
N GLU A 511 -34.92 -35.73 87.76
CA GLU A 511 -34.21 -34.77 86.88
C GLU A 511 -33.31 -35.45 85.82
N GLN A 512 -32.95 -36.72 86.02
CA GLN A 512 -32.10 -37.44 85.05
C GLN A 512 -32.88 -37.97 83.84
N GLN A 513 -34.20 -38.14 83.95
CA GLN A 513 -35.02 -38.66 82.84
C GLN A 513 -35.40 -37.58 81.80
N GLU A 514 -35.60 -36.32 82.21
CA GLU A 514 -35.97 -35.23 81.28
C GLU A 514 -34.80 -34.80 80.37
N LYS A 515 -33.57 -34.77 80.89
CA LYS A 515 -32.36 -34.45 80.10
C LYS A 515 -32.09 -35.48 79.00
N LEU A 516 -32.51 -36.72 79.20
CA LEU A 516 -32.35 -37.82 78.24
C LEU A 516 -33.37 -37.74 77.08
N GLN A 517 -34.56 -37.18 77.32
CA GLN A 517 -35.56 -36.96 76.27
C GLN A 517 -35.25 -35.76 75.36
N GLN A 518 -34.70 -34.66 75.91
CA GLN A 518 -34.31 -33.49 75.11
C GLN A 518 -33.17 -33.81 74.12
N LYS A 519 -32.19 -34.62 74.53
CA LYS A 519 -31.08 -35.06 73.68
C LYS A 519 -31.54 -35.90 72.47
N ARG A 520 -32.60 -36.71 72.64
CA ARG A 520 -33.19 -37.52 71.55
C ARG A 520 -33.93 -36.68 70.50
N ARG A 521 -34.46 -35.50 70.87
CA ARG A 521 -35.16 -34.59 69.94
C ARG A 521 -34.19 -33.81 69.04
N LEU A 522 -32.99 -33.47 69.55
CA LEU A 522 -31.97 -32.77 68.77
C LEU A 522 -31.34 -33.65 67.69
N MET A 523 -31.02 -34.91 68.01
CA MET A 523 -30.46 -35.85 67.02
C MET A 523 -31.41 -36.10 65.82
N ARG A 524 -32.73 -36.13 66.04
CA ARG A 524 -33.70 -36.30 64.93
C ARG A 524 -33.76 -35.10 63.98
N LYS A 525 -33.46 -33.88 64.46
CA LYS A 525 -33.43 -32.67 63.62
C LYS A 525 -32.16 -32.62 62.77
N GLU A 526 -31.02 -33.01 63.32
CA GLU A 526 -29.75 -33.10 62.56
C GLU A 526 -29.83 -34.15 61.46
N GLU A 527 -30.46 -35.30 61.72
CA GLU A 527 -30.65 -36.34 60.71
C GLU A 527 -31.54 -35.91 59.54
N GLN A 528 -32.56 -35.07 59.80
CA GLN A 528 -33.40 -34.49 58.73
C GLN A 528 -32.65 -33.45 57.88
N ILE A 529 -31.75 -32.67 58.47
CA ILE A 529 -30.90 -31.70 57.75
C ILE A 529 -29.92 -32.45 56.83
N LEU A 530 -29.31 -33.54 57.32
CA LEU A 530 -28.41 -34.37 56.52
C LEU A 530 -29.11 -35.06 55.35
N ARG A 531 -30.38 -35.45 55.50
CA ARG A 531 -31.17 -36.01 54.39
C ARG A 531 -31.49 -34.96 53.32
N ARG A 532 -31.81 -33.71 53.71
CA ARG A 532 -32.03 -32.59 52.76
C ARG A 532 -30.76 -32.21 51.98
N LEU A 533 -29.62 -32.13 52.66
CA LEU A 533 -28.34 -31.82 52.01
C LEU A 533 -27.89 -32.94 51.05
N LYS A 534 -28.19 -34.21 51.35
CA LYS A 534 -27.96 -35.31 50.41
C LYS A 534 -28.82 -35.20 49.15
N THR A 535 -30.10 -34.82 49.28
CA THR A 535 -30.97 -34.65 48.12
C THR A 535 -30.59 -33.45 47.25
N GLU A 536 -30.16 -32.33 47.85
CA GLU A 536 -29.69 -31.16 47.10
C GLU A 536 -28.37 -31.41 46.37
N ARG A 537 -27.48 -32.22 46.95
CA ARG A 537 -26.25 -32.62 46.27
C ARG A 537 -26.53 -33.49 45.04
N VAL A 538 -27.46 -34.43 45.14
CA VAL A 538 -27.84 -35.29 44.01
C VAL A 538 -28.50 -34.49 42.89
N THR A 539 -29.35 -33.49 43.21
CA THR A 539 -29.96 -32.63 42.19
C THR A 539 -28.94 -31.71 41.52
N LEU A 540 -27.97 -31.17 42.25
CA LEU A 540 -26.88 -30.38 41.67
C LEU A 540 -25.93 -31.23 40.81
N GLU A 541 -25.63 -32.46 41.21
CA GLU A 541 -24.84 -33.41 40.41
C GLU A 541 -25.59 -33.80 39.12
N GLN A 542 -26.91 -34.01 39.17
CA GLN A 542 -27.75 -34.23 37.98
C GLN A 542 -27.78 -33.00 37.05
N GLN A 543 -27.87 -31.78 37.58
CA GLN A 543 -27.81 -30.55 36.77
C GLN A 543 -26.43 -30.35 36.11
N LEU A 544 -25.35 -30.70 36.80
CA LEU A 544 -24.00 -30.66 36.23
C LEU A 544 -23.79 -31.74 35.17
N ALA A 545 -24.34 -32.94 35.37
CA ALA A 545 -24.31 -34.00 34.38
C ALA A 545 -25.10 -33.62 33.11
N ALA A 546 -26.30 -33.04 33.27
CA ALA A 546 -27.11 -32.54 32.15
C ALA A 546 -26.39 -31.41 31.37
N LYS A 547 -25.71 -30.48 32.06
CA LYS A 547 -24.90 -29.45 31.41
C LYS A 547 -23.69 -30.01 30.66
N ARG A 548 -23.06 -31.08 31.19
CA ARG A 548 -21.96 -31.78 30.49
C ARG A 548 -22.45 -32.51 29.25
N GLN A 549 -23.61 -33.16 29.30
CA GLN A 549 -24.23 -33.79 28.14
C GLN A 549 -24.61 -32.75 27.07
N ALA A 550 -25.23 -31.63 27.46
CA ALA A 550 -25.54 -30.54 26.52
C ALA A 550 -24.27 -29.94 25.88
N TYR A 551 -23.15 -29.86 26.61
CA TYR A 551 -21.87 -29.39 26.06
C TYR A 551 -21.25 -30.40 25.08
N ILE A 552 -21.37 -31.71 25.36
CA ILE A 552 -20.91 -32.78 24.46
C ILE A 552 -21.76 -32.79 23.18
N GLU A 553 -23.08 -32.66 23.28
CA GLU A 553 -23.97 -32.53 22.12
C GLU A 553 -23.62 -31.29 21.30
N HIS A 554 -23.33 -30.16 21.93
CA HIS A 554 -22.94 -28.94 21.23
C HIS A 554 -21.58 -29.07 20.52
N GLN A 555 -20.65 -29.85 21.07
CA GLN A 555 -19.38 -30.20 20.40
C GLN A 555 -19.58 -31.18 19.25
N GLN A 556 -20.47 -32.16 19.39
CA GLN A 556 -20.80 -33.10 18.32
C GLN A 556 -21.50 -32.39 17.16
N ILE A 557 -22.41 -31.45 17.43
CA ILE A 557 -23.04 -30.61 16.40
C ILE A 557 -21.99 -29.77 15.66
N ALA A 558 -21.04 -29.16 16.38
CA ALA A 558 -19.96 -28.40 15.78
C ALA A 558 -19.01 -29.26 14.91
N GLN A 559 -18.76 -30.51 15.31
CA GLN A 559 -18.00 -31.47 14.49
C GLN A 559 -18.79 -31.90 13.25
N THR A 560 -20.09 -32.16 13.37
CA THR A 560 -20.93 -32.50 12.20
C THR A 560 -21.09 -31.35 11.21
N ASP A 561 -21.08 -30.09 11.67
CA ASP A 561 -21.09 -28.92 10.79
C ASP A 561 -19.74 -28.72 10.09
N GLN A 562 -18.63 -29.05 10.75
CA GLN A 562 -17.31 -29.06 10.15
C GLN A 562 -17.17 -30.16 9.09
N ASP A 563 -17.71 -31.35 9.34
CA ASP A 563 -17.75 -32.45 8.36
C ASP A 563 -18.69 -32.15 7.19
N ARG A 564 -19.83 -31.49 7.43
CA ARG A 564 -20.71 -30.99 6.34
C ARG A 564 -20.03 -29.94 5.47
N LEU A 565 -19.26 -29.03 6.06
CA LEU A 565 -18.47 -28.05 5.32
C LEU A 565 -17.35 -28.70 4.50
N LEU A 566 -16.65 -29.71 5.05
CA LEU A 566 -15.66 -30.50 4.31
C LEU A 566 -16.29 -31.29 3.16
N THR A 567 -17.47 -31.86 3.37
CA THR A 567 -18.23 -32.59 2.34
C THR A 567 -18.75 -31.65 1.25
N GLN A 568 -19.19 -30.44 1.60
CA GLN A 568 -19.53 -29.39 0.63
C GLN A 568 -18.30 -28.92 -0.15
N HIS A 569 -17.15 -28.77 0.50
CA HIS A 569 -15.90 -28.39 -0.17
C HIS A 569 -15.42 -29.47 -1.15
N GLN A 570 -15.55 -30.75 -0.79
CA GLN A 570 -15.26 -31.88 -1.69
C GLN A 570 -16.25 -31.94 -2.86
N LYS A 571 -17.54 -31.65 -2.65
CA LYS A 571 -18.53 -31.52 -3.75
C LYS A 571 -18.21 -30.36 -4.69
N ILE A 572 -17.76 -29.22 -4.17
CA ILE A 572 -17.35 -28.08 -5.00
C ILE A 572 -16.10 -28.44 -5.82
N GLN A 573 -15.14 -29.17 -5.24
CA GLN A 573 -13.95 -29.63 -5.96
C GLN A 573 -14.26 -30.70 -7.01
N SER A 574 -15.18 -31.64 -6.75
CA SER A 574 -15.60 -32.63 -7.75
C SER A 574 -16.37 -31.98 -8.90
N ASN A 575 -17.22 -31.00 -8.61
CA ASN A 575 -17.95 -30.24 -9.64
C ASN A 575 -17.00 -29.42 -10.52
N HIS A 576 -15.96 -28.82 -9.93
CA HIS A 576 -14.96 -28.07 -10.70
C HIS A 576 -14.10 -28.98 -11.60
N GLN A 577 -13.81 -30.22 -11.16
CA GLN A 577 -13.13 -31.21 -12.00
C GLN A 577 -14.02 -31.73 -13.15
N THR A 578 -15.34 -31.84 -12.95
CA THR A 578 -16.27 -32.20 -14.03
C THR A 578 -16.47 -31.06 -15.03
N GLU A 579 -16.46 -29.80 -14.59
CA GLU A 579 -16.51 -28.63 -15.48
C GLU A 579 -15.24 -28.48 -16.32
N LEU A 580 -14.06 -28.76 -15.75
CA LEU A 580 -12.79 -28.78 -16.49
C LEU A 580 -12.74 -29.91 -17.53
N LYS A 581 -13.30 -31.09 -17.23
CA LYS A 581 -13.44 -32.18 -18.22
C LYS A 581 -14.46 -31.85 -19.31
N HIS A 582 -15.54 -31.13 -19.00
CA HIS A 582 -16.53 -30.69 -19.99
C HIS A 582 -15.98 -29.58 -20.91
N LEU A 583 -15.16 -28.67 -20.39
CA LEU A 583 -14.46 -27.64 -21.17
C LEU A 583 -13.35 -28.23 -22.05
N ALA A 584 -12.64 -29.27 -21.59
CA ALA A 584 -11.68 -30.01 -22.40
C ALA A 584 -12.36 -30.80 -23.54
N GLY A 585 -13.55 -31.36 -23.28
CA GLY A 585 -14.36 -32.04 -24.30
C GLY A 585 -14.95 -31.10 -25.37
N LEU A 586 -15.29 -29.86 -25.01
CA LEU A 586 -15.74 -28.83 -25.97
C LEU A 586 -14.59 -28.32 -26.85
N LYS A 587 -13.37 -28.23 -26.30
CA LYS A 587 -12.18 -27.83 -27.06
C LYS A 587 -11.78 -28.87 -28.10
N ALA A 588 -11.87 -30.16 -27.76
CA ALA A 588 -11.57 -31.27 -28.68
C ALA A 588 -12.61 -31.45 -29.81
N LYS A 589 -13.86 -30.98 -29.62
CA LYS A 589 -14.89 -30.97 -30.69
C LYS A 589 -14.68 -29.81 -31.66
N MET A 590 -14.33 -28.62 -31.18
CA MET A 590 -13.98 -27.47 -32.04
C MET A 590 -12.71 -27.72 -32.88
N GLU A 591 -11.72 -28.42 -32.33
CA GLU A 591 -10.45 -28.68 -33.02
C GLU A 591 -10.60 -29.72 -34.16
N LYS A 592 -11.57 -30.63 -34.06
CA LYS A 592 -11.93 -31.56 -35.15
C LYS A 592 -12.78 -30.91 -36.26
N GLU A 593 -13.62 -29.94 -35.91
CA GLU A 593 -14.36 -29.13 -36.91
C GLU A 593 -13.43 -28.22 -37.73
N ILE A 594 -12.40 -27.65 -37.09
CA ILE A 594 -11.41 -26.79 -37.77
C ILE A 594 -10.52 -27.61 -38.72
N GLN A 595 -10.20 -28.86 -38.38
CA GLN A 595 -9.42 -29.73 -39.27
C GLN A 595 -10.22 -30.20 -40.49
N LEU A 596 -11.54 -30.43 -40.37
CA LEU A 596 -12.41 -30.81 -41.49
C LEU A 596 -12.61 -29.65 -42.47
N ILE A 597 -12.73 -28.41 -41.98
CA ILE A 597 -12.85 -27.20 -42.82
C ILE A 597 -11.53 -26.87 -43.54
N SER A 598 -10.37 -27.18 -42.94
CA SER A 598 -9.07 -26.93 -43.55
C SER A 598 -8.73 -27.88 -44.72
N ALA A 599 -9.27 -29.10 -44.71
CA ALA A 599 -9.04 -30.10 -45.75
C ALA A 599 -9.90 -29.89 -46.99
N GLU A 600 -11.14 -29.39 -46.85
CA GLU A 600 -12.02 -29.06 -47.99
C GLU A 600 -11.55 -27.81 -48.76
N GLN A 601 -10.90 -26.85 -48.09
CA GLN A 601 -10.37 -25.64 -48.74
C GLN A 601 -9.10 -25.89 -49.56
N GLU A 602 -8.36 -26.98 -49.29
CA GLU A 602 -7.11 -27.28 -49.99
C GLU A 602 -7.33 -28.03 -51.33
N GLN A 603 -8.48 -28.69 -51.50
CA GLN A 603 -8.86 -29.32 -52.78
C GLN A 603 -9.50 -28.33 -53.77
N GLN A 604 -10.24 -27.32 -53.31
CA GLN A 604 -10.79 -26.27 -54.20
C GLN A 604 -9.72 -25.31 -54.74
N LYS A 605 -8.60 -25.15 -54.02
CA LYS A 605 -7.52 -24.21 -54.39
C LYS A 605 -6.67 -24.67 -55.58
N LYS A 606 -6.68 -25.97 -55.91
CA LYS A 606 -5.88 -26.53 -57.02
C LYS A 606 -6.60 -26.51 -58.38
N GLN A 607 -7.93 -26.32 -58.42
CA GLN A 607 -8.67 -26.23 -59.69
C GLN A 607 -8.86 -24.79 -60.19
N LEU A 608 -8.80 -23.77 -59.31
CA LEU A 608 -8.98 -22.35 -59.69
C LEU A 608 -7.68 -21.61 -60.07
N GLN A 609 -6.50 -22.20 -59.85
CA GLN A 609 -5.22 -21.52 -60.09
C GLN A 609 -4.78 -21.44 -61.57
N ASN A 610 -5.44 -22.16 -62.48
CA ASN A 610 -5.05 -22.17 -63.90
C ASN A 610 -5.92 -21.33 -64.84
N LEU A 611 -7.05 -20.77 -64.38
CA LEU A 611 -7.93 -19.94 -65.23
C LEU A 611 -8.06 -18.46 -64.81
N GLN A 612 -7.55 -18.05 -63.64
CA GLN A 612 -7.70 -16.68 -63.09
C GLN A 612 -6.46 -15.77 -63.18
N LYS A 613 -5.42 -16.16 -63.92
CA LYS A 613 -4.22 -15.32 -64.10
C LYS A 613 -4.38 -14.19 -65.14
N GLN A 614 -5.48 -14.15 -65.90
CA GLN A 614 -5.67 -13.14 -66.96
C GLN A 614 -6.81 -12.15 -66.72
N GLU A 615 -7.73 -12.37 -65.76
CA GLU A 615 -8.88 -11.46 -65.51
C GLU A 615 -8.79 -10.65 -64.20
N THR A 616 -7.77 -10.86 -63.37
CA THR A 616 -7.69 -10.26 -62.02
C THR A 616 -6.98 -8.91 -61.94
N GLU A 617 -6.26 -8.46 -62.97
CA GLU A 617 -5.58 -7.16 -62.92
C GLU A 617 -6.53 -5.97 -63.08
N LEU A 618 -7.67 -6.14 -63.77
CA LEU A 618 -8.64 -5.06 -64.02
C LEU A 618 -9.80 -5.01 -63.01
N SER A 619 -10.05 -6.08 -62.25
CA SER A 619 -11.12 -6.14 -61.24
C SER A 619 -10.66 -5.82 -59.81
N GLN A 620 -9.34 -5.88 -59.52
CA GLN A 620 -8.78 -5.59 -58.20
C GLN A 620 -8.88 -4.11 -57.80
N THR A 621 -8.87 -3.18 -58.75
CA THR A 621 -8.93 -1.74 -58.44
C THR A 621 -10.33 -1.26 -58.03
N LEU A 622 -11.39 -1.97 -58.44
CA LEU A 622 -12.77 -1.67 -58.06
C LEU A 622 -13.21 -2.43 -56.79
N ALA A 623 -12.64 -3.61 -56.52
CA ALA A 623 -12.93 -4.39 -55.30
C ALA A 623 -12.20 -3.86 -54.05
N GLU A 624 -11.00 -3.27 -54.18
CA GLU A 624 -10.31 -2.65 -53.04
C GLU A 624 -11.06 -1.42 -52.48
N LYS A 625 -11.80 -0.70 -53.32
CA LYS A 625 -12.64 0.42 -52.88
C LYS A 625 -13.89 -0.03 -52.11
N SER A 626 -14.50 -1.16 -52.49
CA SER A 626 -15.68 -1.69 -51.78
C SER A 626 -15.31 -2.48 -50.52
N SER A 627 -14.14 -3.13 -50.47
CA SER A 627 -13.66 -3.82 -49.27
C SER A 627 -13.25 -2.87 -48.14
N LEU A 628 -12.71 -1.69 -48.48
CA LEU A 628 -12.38 -0.64 -47.50
C LEU A 628 -13.63 -0.01 -46.87
N GLN A 629 -14.73 0.13 -47.61
CA GLN A 629 -16.02 0.58 -47.06
C GLN A 629 -16.67 -0.50 -46.18
N ALA A 630 -16.64 -1.76 -46.60
CA ALA A 630 -17.15 -2.88 -45.80
C ALA A 630 -16.36 -3.11 -44.50
N GLU A 631 -15.04 -2.89 -44.51
CA GLU A 631 -14.21 -3.01 -43.29
C GLU A 631 -14.46 -1.85 -42.31
N GLN A 632 -14.74 -0.64 -42.80
CA GLN A 632 -15.13 0.50 -41.96
C GLN A 632 -16.51 0.29 -41.31
N GLU A 633 -17.48 -0.24 -42.06
CA GLU A 633 -18.80 -0.59 -41.51
C GLU A 633 -18.74 -1.77 -40.53
N ALA A 634 -17.91 -2.78 -40.80
CA ALA A 634 -17.68 -3.89 -39.88
C ALA A 634 -16.99 -3.44 -38.57
N ARG A 635 -16.06 -2.47 -38.64
CA ARG A 635 -15.45 -1.87 -37.43
C ARG A 635 -16.44 -1.04 -36.62
N LEU A 636 -17.32 -0.29 -37.27
CA LEU A 636 -18.38 0.46 -36.60
C LEU A 636 -19.41 -0.47 -35.94
N MET A 637 -19.76 -1.58 -36.59
CA MET A 637 -20.63 -2.62 -36.01
C MET A 637 -19.97 -3.33 -34.82
N ALA A 638 -18.67 -3.65 -34.89
CA ALA A 638 -17.93 -4.28 -33.80
C ALA A 638 -17.78 -3.35 -32.56
N LEU A 639 -17.54 -2.05 -32.78
CA LEU A 639 -17.54 -1.05 -31.72
C LEU A 639 -18.92 -0.85 -31.10
N SER A 640 -20.00 -0.93 -31.89
CA SER A 640 -21.37 -0.88 -31.37
C SER A 640 -21.71 -2.10 -30.50
N GLN A 641 -21.24 -3.29 -30.87
CA GLN A 641 -21.45 -4.52 -30.10
C GLN A 641 -20.62 -4.53 -28.81
N GLN A 642 -19.41 -3.97 -28.81
CA GLN A 642 -18.64 -3.77 -27.58
C GLN A 642 -19.30 -2.77 -26.64
N LYS A 643 -19.88 -1.67 -27.16
CA LYS A 643 -20.66 -0.73 -26.33
C LYS A 643 -21.88 -1.42 -25.69
N LYS A 644 -22.65 -2.19 -26.45
CA LYS A 644 -23.81 -2.94 -25.91
C LYS A 644 -23.43 -3.92 -24.80
N LYS A 645 -22.32 -4.65 -24.94
CA LYS A 645 -21.81 -5.55 -23.88
C LYS A 645 -21.33 -4.80 -22.64
N MET A 646 -20.79 -3.59 -22.82
CA MET A 646 -20.32 -2.75 -21.72
C MET A 646 -21.50 -2.11 -20.97
N ASP A 647 -22.55 -1.72 -21.69
CA ASP A 647 -23.81 -1.22 -21.12
C ASP A 647 -24.59 -2.33 -20.38
N GLU A 648 -24.61 -3.56 -20.89
CA GLU A 648 -25.17 -4.73 -20.18
C GLU A 648 -24.40 -5.05 -18.89
N LEU A 649 -23.05 -4.97 -18.91
CA LEU A 649 -22.24 -5.16 -17.70
C LEU A 649 -22.46 -4.03 -16.67
N LEU A 650 -22.66 -2.80 -17.12
CA LEU A 650 -23.02 -1.67 -16.26
C LEU A 650 -24.42 -1.83 -15.66
N GLN A 651 -25.40 -2.32 -16.43
CA GLN A 651 -26.73 -2.64 -15.90
C GLN A 651 -26.71 -3.80 -14.90
N GLN A 652 -25.92 -4.85 -15.13
CA GLN A 652 -25.74 -5.93 -14.17
C GLN A 652 -25.09 -5.46 -12.86
N ARG A 653 -24.10 -4.56 -12.94
CA ARG A 653 -23.51 -3.95 -11.74
C ARG A 653 -24.51 -3.08 -10.98
N ALA A 654 -25.31 -2.27 -11.69
CA ALA A 654 -26.34 -1.46 -11.06
C ALA A 654 -27.44 -2.31 -10.40
N ALA A 655 -27.81 -3.47 -10.98
CA ALA A 655 -28.75 -4.41 -10.38
C ALA A 655 -28.16 -5.10 -9.14
N GLN A 656 -26.88 -5.46 -9.15
CA GLN A 656 -26.18 -6.02 -7.99
C GLN A 656 -26.02 -5.01 -6.84
N GLU A 657 -25.76 -3.74 -7.15
CA GLU A 657 -25.74 -2.69 -6.12
C GLU A 657 -27.13 -2.44 -5.51
N LYS A 658 -28.19 -2.46 -6.33
CA LYS A 658 -29.57 -2.41 -5.83
C LYS A 658 -29.96 -3.61 -4.97
N ALA A 659 -29.43 -4.80 -5.26
CA ALA A 659 -29.62 -5.98 -4.40
C ALA A 659 -28.88 -5.85 -3.07
N LYS A 660 -27.65 -5.32 -3.08
CA LYS A 660 -26.86 -5.06 -1.87
C LYS A 660 -27.49 -3.99 -0.97
N THR A 661 -28.08 -2.94 -1.54
CA THR A 661 -28.78 -1.91 -0.75
C THR A 661 -30.07 -2.43 -0.14
N LYS A 662 -30.79 -3.35 -0.79
CA LYS A 662 -31.93 -4.06 -0.18
C LYS A 662 -31.51 -4.90 1.02
N ILE A 663 -30.48 -5.74 0.88
CA ILE A 663 -29.95 -6.56 1.99
C ILE A 663 -29.49 -5.69 3.17
N LEU A 664 -28.86 -4.54 2.88
CA LEU A 664 -28.39 -3.62 3.92
C LEU A 664 -29.53 -2.89 4.63
N ASN A 665 -30.65 -2.65 3.95
CA ASN A 665 -31.86 -2.10 4.56
C ASN A 665 -32.61 -3.16 5.38
N ASP A 666 -32.64 -4.40 4.93
CA ASP A 666 -33.24 -5.53 5.67
C ASP A 666 -32.44 -5.87 6.95
N LEU A 667 -31.12 -5.72 6.93
CA LEU A 667 -30.29 -5.84 8.14
C LEU A 667 -30.53 -4.68 9.12
N LYS A 668 -30.77 -3.47 8.62
CA LYS A 668 -31.10 -2.31 9.48
C LYS A 668 -32.48 -2.44 10.12
N THR A 669 -33.46 -3.01 9.42
CA THR A 669 -34.79 -3.28 9.99
C THR A 669 -34.73 -4.42 11.01
N GLN A 670 -33.91 -5.45 10.80
CA GLN A 670 -33.65 -6.49 11.80
C GLN A 670 -32.92 -5.96 13.04
N GLU A 671 -31.90 -5.10 12.88
CA GLU A 671 -31.23 -4.46 14.02
C GLU A 671 -32.17 -3.54 14.81
N ALA A 672 -33.09 -2.83 14.13
CA ALA A 672 -34.11 -2.02 14.78
C ALA A 672 -35.10 -2.89 15.58
N ALA A 673 -35.52 -4.04 15.04
CA ALA A 673 -36.40 -4.99 15.72
C ALA A 673 -35.72 -5.65 16.94
N ILE A 674 -34.42 -5.94 16.86
CA ILE A 674 -33.65 -6.45 18.00
C ILE A 674 -33.55 -5.36 19.08
N ARG A 675 -33.29 -4.11 18.72
CA ARG A 675 -33.23 -2.99 19.69
C ARG A 675 -34.56 -2.76 20.41
N THR A 676 -35.70 -2.83 19.71
CA THR A 676 -37.01 -2.70 20.35
C THR A 676 -37.32 -3.88 21.27
N SER A 677 -36.96 -5.11 20.90
CA SER A 677 -37.11 -6.28 21.79
C SER A 677 -36.24 -6.19 23.07
N LEU A 678 -35.02 -5.68 22.93
CA LEU A 678 -34.09 -5.51 24.06
C LEU A 678 -34.58 -4.41 25.02
N GLN A 679 -35.19 -3.35 24.48
CA GLN A 679 -35.79 -2.28 25.26
C GLN A 679 -37.03 -2.78 26.02
N GLN A 680 -37.87 -3.61 25.40
CA GLN A 680 -39.00 -4.26 26.09
C GLN A 680 -38.54 -5.18 27.23
N THR A 681 -37.43 -5.92 27.06
CA THR A 681 -36.87 -6.74 28.15
C THR A 681 -36.33 -5.91 29.31
N GLN A 682 -35.69 -4.78 29.02
CA GLN A 682 -35.19 -3.86 30.06
C GLN A 682 -36.33 -3.17 30.82
N ASP A 683 -37.43 -2.84 30.14
CA ASP A 683 -38.59 -2.24 30.77
C ASP A 683 -39.37 -3.25 31.63
N LEU A 684 -39.40 -4.54 31.23
CA LEU A 684 -39.93 -5.63 32.05
C LEU A 684 -39.08 -5.91 33.29
N GLU A 685 -37.75 -5.86 33.18
CA GLU A 685 -36.84 -5.99 34.33
C GLU A 685 -37.04 -4.85 35.33
N LYS A 686 -37.14 -3.60 34.86
CA LYS A 686 -37.44 -2.44 35.72
C LYS A 686 -38.81 -2.53 36.37
N ALA A 687 -39.81 -3.08 35.68
CA ALA A 687 -41.14 -3.31 36.26
C ALA A 687 -41.10 -4.39 37.36
N ASN A 688 -40.32 -5.46 37.16
CA ASN A 688 -40.14 -6.52 38.17
C ASN A 688 -39.30 -6.04 39.37
N GLU A 689 -38.33 -5.16 39.14
CA GLU A 689 -37.54 -4.53 40.21
C GLU A 689 -38.40 -3.57 41.04
N LYS A 690 -39.30 -2.80 40.41
CA LYS A 690 -40.33 -2.00 41.12
C LYS A 690 -41.28 -2.88 41.94
N LYS A 691 -41.71 -4.04 41.42
CA LYS A 691 -42.54 -5.00 42.18
C LYS A 691 -41.79 -5.59 43.37
N ARG A 692 -40.49 -5.86 43.24
CA ARG A 692 -39.64 -6.32 44.34
C ARG A 692 -39.44 -5.24 45.41
N LEU A 693 -39.22 -3.99 45.01
CA LEU A 693 -39.11 -2.86 45.94
C LEU A 693 -40.43 -2.62 46.70
N ALA A 694 -41.58 -2.73 46.03
CA ALA A 694 -42.89 -2.66 46.68
C ALA A 694 -43.13 -3.82 47.68
N GLN A 695 -42.68 -5.04 47.36
CA GLN A 695 -42.73 -6.17 48.31
C GLN A 695 -41.82 -5.97 49.52
N VAL A 696 -40.62 -5.39 49.33
CA VAL A 696 -39.71 -5.08 50.45
C VAL A 696 -40.30 -3.98 51.33
N GLN A 697 -40.91 -2.94 50.76
CA GLN A 697 -41.59 -1.90 51.52
C GLN A 697 -42.79 -2.45 52.31
N HIS A 698 -43.59 -3.34 51.71
CA HIS A 698 -44.68 -4.02 52.43
C HIS A 698 -44.15 -4.92 53.55
N PHE A 699 -42.98 -5.56 53.39
CA PHE A 699 -42.37 -6.37 54.44
C PHE A 699 -41.81 -5.51 55.58
N GLU A 700 -41.25 -4.33 55.28
CA GLU A 700 -40.82 -3.35 56.27
C GLU A 700 -41.99 -2.73 57.05
N GLU A 701 -43.12 -2.46 56.38
CA GLU A 701 -44.35 -2.01 57.05
C GLU A 701 -44.92 -3.09 57.98
N VAL A 702 -44.94 -4.34 57.55
CA VAL A 702 -45.35 -5.48 58.40
C VAL A 702 -44.39 -5.65 59.59
N GLN A 703 -43.08 -5.44 59.41
CA GLN A 703 -42.12 -5.42 60.52
C GLN A 703 -42.33 -4.25 61.48
N LYS A 704 -42.69 -3.07 60.98
CA LYS A 704 -43.06 -1.92 61.84
C LYS A 704 -44.33 -2.21 62.63
N GLN A 705 -45.35 -2.80 62.01
CA GLN A 705 -46.58 -3.22 62.71
C GLN A 705 -46.31 -4.32 63.75
N MET A 706 -45.42 -5.27 63.47
CA MET A 706 -44.98 -6.26 64.47
C MET A 706 -44.22 -5.63 65.63
N LYS A 707 -43.38 -4.61 65.38
CA LYS A 707 -42.68 -3.87 66.43
C LYS A 707 -43.62 -3.01 67.27
N THR A 708 -44.62 -2.37 66.67
CA THR A 708 -45.64 -1.63 67.44
C THR A 708 -46.51 -2.58 68.25
N MET A 709 -46.94 -3.72 67.71
CA MET A 709 -47.64 -4.75 68.50
C MET A 709 -46.77 -5.34 69.63
N ALA A 710 -45.47 -5.54 69.40
CA ALA A 710 -44.57 -6.00 70.45
C ALA A 710 -44.37 -4.95 71.55
N GLN A 711 -44.33 -3.66 71.18
CA GLN A 711 -44.28 -2.54 72.12
C GLN A 711 -45.59 -2.39 72.89
N GLU A 712 -46.76 -2.51 72.25
CA GLU A 712 -48.08 -2.52 72.90
C GLU A 712 -48.21 -3.72 73.85
N LYS A 713 -47.77 -4.91 73.45
CA LYS A 713 -47.77 -6.10 74.32
C LYS A 713 -46.85 -5.93 75.52
N HIS A 714 -45.70 -5.28 75.36
CA HIS A 714 -44.79 -4.95 76.46
C HIS A 714 -45.36 -3.85 77.37
N HIS A 715 -46.11 -2.89 76.81
CA HIS A 715 -46.80 -1.86 77.58
C HIS A 715 -47.95 -2.44 78.41
N LEU A 716 -48.75 -3.34 77.83
CA LEU A 716 -49.80 -4.08 78.53
C LEU A 716 -49.22 -5.01 79.61
N GLN A 717 -48.07 -5.64 79.36
CA GLN A 717 -47.37 -6.44 80.39
C GLN A 717 -46.84 -5.57 81.53
N LYS A 718 -46.36 -4.35 81.24
CA LYS A 718 -45.98 -3.37 82.28
C LYS A 718 -47.18 -2.88 83.07
N GLU A 719 -48.29 -2.55 82.44
CA GLU A 719 -49.54 -2.18 83.13
C GLU A 719 -50.06 -3.33 84.01
N ILE A 720 -50.01 -4.59 83.53
CA ILE A 720 -50.39 -5.75 84.34
C ILE A 720 -49.44 -5.94 85.54
N PHE A 721 -48.14 -5.63 85.37
CA PHE A 721 -47.15 -5.68 86.44
C PHE A 721 -47.31 -4.53 87.45
N GLU A 722 -47.60 -3.32 86.98
CA GLU A 722 -47.88 -2.14 87.81
C GLU A 722 -49.21 -2.27 88.56
N LEU A 723 -50.27 -2.82 87.94
CA LEU A 723 -51.53 -3.19 88.60
C LEU A 723 -51.34 -4.32 89.65
N ARG A 724 -50.39 -5.24 89.43
CA ARG A 724 -50.02 -6.26 90.42
C ARG A 724 -49.26 -5.67 91.59
N ASN A 725 -48.35 -4.72 91.34
CA ASN A 725 -47.59 -4.04 92.39
C ASN A 725 -48.46 -3.06 93.19
N GLN A 726 -49.36 -2.32 92.55
CA GLN A 726 -50.33 -1.46 93.26
C GLN A 726 -51.29 -2.27 94.14
N LYS A 727 -51.75 -3.44 93.68
CA LYS A 727 -52.53 -4.37 94.53
C LYS A 727 -51.71 -5.02 95.65
N GLN A 728 -50.38 -5.14 95.52
CA GLN A 728 -49.52 -5.66 96.58
C GLN A 728 -49.08 -4.58 97.58
N GLU A 729 -49.05 -3.30 97.19
CA GLU A 729 -48.78 -2.17 98.10
C GLU A 729 -50.02 -1.70 98.87
N GLU A 730 -51.23 -1.80 98.29
CA GLU A 730 -52.50 -1.59 99.03
C GLU A 730 -52.74 -2.65 100.13
N LEU A 731 -52.14 -3.84 100.00
CA LEU A 731 -52.20 -4.91 101.01
C LEU A 731 -51.14 -4.78 102.13
N LYS A 732 -50.23 -3.80 102.06
CA LYS A 732 -49.15 -3.60 103.05
C LYS A 732 -49.21 -2.28 103.82
N LEU A 733 -50.19 -1.40 103.54
CA LEU A 733 -50.35 -0.10 104.21
C LEU A 733 -51.50 -0.03 105.22
N SER A 734 -52.08 -1.16 105.61
CA SER A 734 -53.01 -1.28 106.74
C SER A 734 -52.31 -1.83 107.98
N ARG A 735 -51.42 -1.04 108.60
CA ARG A 735 -51.11 -1.08 110.05
C ARG A 735 -50.00 -0.08 110.41
N ARG A 736 -50.36 0.78 111.38
CA ARG A 736 -49.53 1.60 112.28
C ARG A 736 -49.18 3.02 111.86
N ASP A 737 -50.10 3.89 112.28
CA ASP A 737 -49.84 5.17 112.93
C ASP A 737 -48.64 5.14 113.89
N ASN A 738 -47.79 6.18 113.86
CA ASN A 738 -47.74 7.22 114.90
C ASN A 738 -46.50 8.15 114.76
N ARG A 739 -46.78 9.44 114.98
CA ARG A 739 -45.89 10.53 115.46
C ARG A 739 -44.94 11.24 114.48
N ALA A 740 -45.45 12.37 113.99
CA ALA A 740 -45.18 13.75 114.46
C ALA A 740 -43.77 14.37 114.39
N ASP A 741 -43.81 15.62 113.88
CA ASP A 741 -43.00 16.82 114.20
C ASP A 741 -41.74 17.17 113.35
N THR A 742 -42.01 17.97 112.29
CA THR A 742 -41.53 19.37 112.00
C THR A 742 -40.01 19.70 111.92
N PRO A 743 -39.58 20.91 111.45
CA PRO A 743 -39.63 21.45 110.07
C PRO A 743 -38.28 22.12 109.62
N GLU A 744 -38.31 22.87 108.50
CA GLU A 744 -37.24 23.73 107.88
C GLU A 744 -36.16 22.97 107.06
N THR A 745 -35.62 23.42 105.92
CA THR A 745 -35.42 24.77 105.36
C THR A 745 -35.14 24.66 103.85
N GLN A 746 -35.82 25.51 103.06
CA GLN A 746 -35.32 26.33 101.93
C GLN A 746 -34.69 25.79 100.61
N MET A 747 -35.05 26.57 99.57
CA MET A 747 -34.30 26.97 98.35
C MET A 747 -34.53 26.21 97.02
N LYS A 748 -35.64 26.56 96.34
CA LYS A 748 -35.77 27.49 95.17
C LYS A 748 -34.71 27.49 94.02
N PRO A 749 -35.03 28.05 92.82
CA PRO A 749 -35.03 27.31 91.56
C PRO A 749 -34.30 28.05 90.39
N THR A 750 -34.65 27.67 89.16
CA THR A 750 -34.76 28.47 87.90
C THR A 750 -33.60 28.57 86.87
N PRO A 751 -33.98 28.64 85.57
CA PRO A 751 -33.11 28.75 84.38
C PRO A 751 -32.95 30.23 83.91
N ASN A 752 -32.16 30.51 82.86
CA ASN A 752 -32.33 31.74 82.08
C ASN A 752 -31.68 31.75 80.68
N GLU A 753 -32.36 32.49 79.81
CA GLU A 753 -32.04 32.90 78.45
C GLU A 753 -31.10 34.14 78.40
N ASP A 754 -30.65 34.40 77.17
CA ASP A 754 -30.51 35.72 76.51
C ASP A 754 -29.17 36.48 76.46
N ARG A 755 -28.80 36.74 75.19
CA ARG A 755 -28.31 37.99 74.56
C ARG A 755 -27.20 38.81 75.25
N LEU A 756 -26.09 39.01 74.51
CA LEU A 756 -25.68 40.36 74.05
C LEU A 756 -24.53 40.34 73.04
N THR A 757 -24.71 41.22 72.06
CA THR A 757 -23.86 41.69 70.97
C THR A 757 -22.62 42.48 71.40
N ALA A 758 -21.52 42.37 70.65
CA ALA A 758 -20.72 43.52 70.19
C ALA A 758 -19.76 43.13 69.04
N GLN A 759 -19.84 43.89 67.96
CA GLN A 759 -18.98 43.91 66.78
C GLN A 759 -17.53 44.32 67.18
N ILE A 760 -16.48 44.11 66.37
CA ILE A 760 -16.07 45.01 65.26
C ILE A 760 -14.75 44.49 64.59
N LEU A 761 -14.61 44.76 63.27
CA LEU A 761 -13.42 44.80 62.35
C LEU A 761 -12.85 43.46 61.81
N HIS A 762 -13.19 43.07 60.57
CA HIS A 762 -12.53 43.44 59.28
C HIS A 762 -11.16 42.78 59.04
N PHE A 763 -11.08 41.86 58.06
CA PHE A 763 -10.35 42.07 56.80
C PHE A 763 -10.74 41.02 55.74
N LYS A 764 -10.75 41.49 54.50
CA LYS A 764 -11.23 40.90 53.25
C LYS A 764 -10.40 39.70 52.78
N ASN A 765 -11.05 38.73 52.14
CA ASN A 765 -10.59 38.11 50.89
C ASN A 765 -11.75 37.36 50.23
N GLN A 766 -12.45 38.06 49.35
CA GLN A 766 -13.42 37.52 48.40
C GLN A 766 -12.67 37.12 47.12
N TYR A 767 -12.81 35.87 46.68
CA TYR A 767 -12.71 35.54 45.26
C TYR A 767 -14.06 35.01 44.79
N TRP A 768 -14.67 35.78 43.90
CA TRP A 768 -15.91 35.46 43.20
C TRP A 768 -15.73 34.26 42.28
N GLN A 769 -16.58 33.24 42.43
CA GLN A 769 -16.84 32.25 41.40
C GLN A 769 -17.80 32.86 40.38
N VAL A 770 -17.29 33.12 39.17
CA VAL A 770 -18.11 33.40 37.99
C VAL A 770 -18.44 32.05 37.32
N PRO A 771 -19.72 31.71 37.08
CA PRO A 771 -20.08 30.51 36.35
C PRO A 771 -19.88 30.73 34.84
N VAL A 772 -18.95 30.00 34.23
CA VAL A 772 -18.84 29.92 32.76
C VAL A 772 -19.68 28.73 32.29
N GLU A 773 -20.71 29.03 31.51
CA GLU A 773 -21.54 28.07 30.79
C GLU A 773 -20.70 27.12 29.93
N LYS A 774 -20.70 25.83 30.26
CA LYS A 774 -20.21 24.79 29.34
C LYS A 774 -21.34 24.37 28.41
N LYS A 775 -21.42 25.03 27.24
CA LYS A 775 -22.16 24.49 26.09
C LYS A 775 -21.48 23.18 25.65
N ALA A 776 -22.21 22.09 25.84
CA ALA A 776 -21.92 20.81 25.25
C ALA A 776 -22.13 20.86 23.74
N THR A 777 -21.09 20.62 22.96
CA THR A 777 -21.22 20.11 21.58
C THR A 777 -20.09 19.13 21.24
N ARG A 778 -20.53 17.88 21.02
CA ARG A 778 -20.23 17.03 19.86
C ARG A 778 -18.85 16.35 19.69
N ARG A 779 -18.96 15.01 19.67
CA ARG A 779 -18.53 14.07 18.60
C ARG A 779 -17.02 13.74 18.46
N PHE A 780 -16.73 12.49 18.83
CA PHE A 780 -16.08 11.43 18.04
C PHE A 780 -15.11 11.81 16.90
N GLY A 781 -13.89 11.27 16.98
CA GLY A 781 -13.19 10.63 15.86
C GLY A 781 -12.94 11.49 14.62
N GLY A 782 -11.82 12.22 14.64
CA GLY A 782 -11.25 12.86 13.45
C GLY A 782 -9.85 12.32 13.20
N LEU A 783 -9.62 11.86 11.98
CA LEU A 783 -8.32 11.49 11.43
C LEU A 783 -7.24 12.54 11.77
N SER A 784 -6.03 12.02 11.97
CA SER A 784 -4.77 12.76 11.94
C SER A 784 -4.72 13.73 10.75
N ASN A 785 -5.08 15.00 10.99
CA ASN A 785 -4.79 16.12 10.10
C ASN A 785 -3.53 16.82 10.62
N PRO A 786 -2.40 16.78 9.90
CA PRO A 786 -1.17 17.48 10.27
C PRO A 786 -1.25 18.94 9.79
N LYS A 787 -2.24 19.72 10.27
CA LYS A 787 -2.50 21.07 9.72
C LYS A 787 -2.88 22.17 10.71
N ASN A 788 -2.58 22.02 12.00
CA ASN A 788 -2.54 23.16 12.92
C ASN A 788 -1.18 23.16 13.65
N ASP A 789 -0.13 23.49 12.90
CA ASP A 789 1.10 24.01 13.52
C ASP A 789 0.82 25.45 13.91
N GLU A 790 0.79 25.72 15.22
CA GLU A 790 0.70 27.07 15.75
C GLU A 790 1.87 27.92 15.19
N PRO A 791 1.61 29.07 14.55
CA PRO A 791 2.66 29.94 14.04
C PRO A 791 3.45 30.51 15.22
N GLY A 792 4.70 30.05 15.40
CA GLY A 792 5.63 30.58 16.41
C GLY A 792 6.49 29.55 17.15
N ARG A 793 6.30 28.24 16.94
CA ARG A 793 7.12 27.20 17.61
C ARG A 793 8.22 26.66 16.71
N ASN A 794 9.44 26.55 17.24
CA ASN A 794 10.58 25.97 16.55
C ASN A 794 10.45 24.45 16.51
N VAL A 795 10.65 23.84 15.34
CA VAL A 795 10.50 22.39 15.14
C VAL A 795 11.76 21.78 14.56
N LEU A 796 12.39 20.87 15.30
CA LEU A 796 13.54 20.09 14.83
C LEU A 796 13.07 19.05 13.81
N ASN A 797 13.46 19.23 12.56
CA ASN A 797 13.04 18.38 11.44
C ASN A 797 14.04 17.29 11.11
N ARG A 798 15.34 17.61 11.16
CA ARG A 798 16.41 16.74 10.70
C ARG A 798 17.72 16.99 11.45
N LEU A 799 18.41 15.90 11.75
CA LEU A 799 19.80 15.86 12.18
C LEU A 799 20.62 15.14 11.12
N MET A 800 21.83 15.62 10.85
CA MET A 800 22.76 14.97 9.94
C MET A 800 24.20 15.17 10.39
N VAL A 801 25.05 14.18 10.10
CA VAL A 801 26.50 14.28 10.25
C VAL A 801 27.10 14.24 8.86
N VAL A 802 27.97 15.19 8.54
CA VAL A 802 28.61 15.35 7.23
C VAL A 802 30.11 15.31 7.45
N LYS A 803 30.81 14.43 6.72
CA LYS A 803 32.26 14.45 6.61
C LYS A 803 32.65 15.53 5.61
N ASN A 804 33.46 16.50 6.04
CA ASN A 804 34.03 17.50 5.14
C ASN A 804 35.25 16.90 4.43
N LYS A 805 35.74 17.57 3.38
CA LYS A 805 36.93 17.11 2.65
C LYS A 805 38.18 17.05 3.54
N ASP A 806 38.27 17.93 4.54
CA ASP A 806 39.49 18.20 5.29
C ASP A 806 39.55 17.46 6.65
N ALA A 807 39.21 16.16 6.67
CA ALA A 807 39.12 15.29 7.87
C ALA A 807 38.23 15.80 9.03
N SER A 808 37.72 17.03 8.94
CA SER A 808 36.77 17.68 9.83
C SER A 808 35.36 17.17 9.55
N SER A 809 34.48 17.37 10.52
CA SER A 809 33.10 16.93 10.41
C SER A 809 32.16 18.02 10.88
N SER A 810 31.00 18.07 10.24
CA SER A 810 29.96 19.03 10.53
C SER A 810 28.68 18.31 10.94
N VAL A 811 28.03 18.79 12.00
CA VAL A 811 26.67 18.35 12.33
C VAL A 811 25.70 19.42 11.83
N GLY A 812 24.78 19.00 10.96
CA GLY A 812 23.70 19.84 10.45
C GLY A 812 22.40 19.60 11.23
N VAL A 813 21.85 20.66 11.81
CA VAL A 813 20.64 20.66 12.65
C VAL A 813 19.59 21.55 11.98
N GLN A 814 18.57 20.95 11.37
CA GLN A 814 17.54 21.67 10.62
C GLN A 814 16.30 21.91 11.49
N ILE A 815 16.00 23.18 11.77
CA ILE A 815 14.93 23.63 12.65
C ILE A 815 14.02 24.61 11.90
N SER A 816 12.77 24.21 11.63
CA SER A 816 11.74 25.14 11.13
C SER A 816 11.47 26.21 12.18
N GLY A 817 11.47 27.48 11.78
CA GLY A 817 11.32 28.63 12.69
C GLY A 817 12.64 29.26 13.16
N GLY A 818 13.77 28.61 12.87
CA GLY A 818 15.10 29.05 13.28
C GLY A 818 15.59 28.38 14.56
N ALA A 819 16.91 28.37 14.75
CA ALA A 819 17.55 27.73 15.89
C ALA A 819 17.82 28.73 17.02
N LYS A 820 17.21 28.55 18.20
CA LYS A 820 17.72 29.13 19.45
C LYS A 820 18.51 28.04 20.16
N TYR A 821 19.81 28.22 20.31
CA TYR A 821 20.67 27.17 20.84
C TYR A 821 21.69 27.70 21.86
N SER A 822 22.08 26.83 22.78
CA SER A 822 23.26 26.99 23.62
C SER A 822 24.21 25.84 23.33
N VAL A 823 25.52 26.08 23.43
CA VAL A 823 26.52 25.02 23.33
C VAL A 823 27.35 25.01 24.60
N LYS A 824 27.51 23.83 25.17
CA LYS A 824 28.35 23.56 26.32
C LYS A 824 29.33 22.45 26.00
N GLN A 825 30.61 22.70 26.19
CA GLN A 825 31.61 21.64 26.15
C GLN A 825 31.59 20.88 27.48
N GLU A 826 31.29 19.59 27.43
CA GLU A 826 31.29 18.70 28.61
C GLU A 826 32.68 18.11 28.85
N SER A 827 33.40 17.80 27.76
CA SER A 827 34.79 17.31 27.77
C SER A 827 35.49 17.70 26.47
N PRO A 828 36.83 17.52 26.34
CA PRO A 828 37.55 17.80 25.09
C PRO A 828 36.97 17.07 23.87
N THR A 829 36.31 15.92 24.08
CA THR A 829 35.71 15.10 23.02
C THR A 829 34.18 15.07 23.07
N THR A 830 33.52 15.83 23.94
CA THR A 830 32.06 15.80 24.09
C THR A 830 31.47 17.20 24.19
N TYR A 831 30.50 17.47 23.31
CA TYR A 831 29.74 18.71 23.27
C TYR A 831 28.26 18.42 23.53
N ILE A 832 27.60 19.31 24.27
CA ILE A 832 26.15 19.31 24.47
C ILE A 832 25.61 20.57 23.80
N VAL A 833 24.70 20.40 22.84
CA VAL A 833 23.98 21.49 22.19
C VAL A 833 22.53 21.43 22.60
N GLU A 834 22.05 22.47 23.28
CA GLU A 834 20.67 22.54 23.74
C GLU A 834 19.88 23.46 22.82
N LEU A 835 18.83 22.92 22.21
CA LEU A 835 17.88 23.65 21.39
C LEU A 835 16.71 24.07 22.27
N LEU A 836 16.59 25.39 22.47
CA LEU A 836 15.60 26.02 23.33
C LEU A 836 14.28 26.21 22.56
N ASP A 837 13.16 26.12 23.26
CA ASP A 837 11.80 26.25 22.70
C ASP A 837 11.56 25.41 21.43
N THR A 838 12.26 24.27 21.33
CA THR A 838 12.32 23.45 20.12
C THR A 838 11.65 22.10 20.38
N ARG A 839 10.64 21.77 19.58
CA ARG A 839 9.97 20.47 19.63
C ARG A 839 10.59 19.49 18.63
N ALA A 840 10.64 18.21 18.98
CA ALA A 840 10.98 17.16 18.02
C ALA A 840 9.86 16.98 16.97
N GLY A 841 10.13 17.30 15.71
CA GLY A 841 9.13 17.24 14.63
C GLY A 841 8.75 15.83 14.20
N ASN A 842 9.57 14.81 14.49
CA ASN A 842 9.29 13.42 14.15
C ASN A 842 10.08 12.43 15.02
N LEU A 843 9.81 11.12 14.87
CA LEU A 843 10.57 10.08 15.57
C LEU A 843 12.01 9.89 15.05
N LYS A 844 12.34 10.39 13.85
CA LYS A 844 13.68 10.23 13.27
C LYS A 844 14.71 11.12 13.97
N VAL A 845 14.31 12.32 14.39
CA VAL A 845 15.19 13.23 15.16
C VAL A 845 15.46 12.76 16.58
N ARG A 846 14.79 11.70 17.05
CA ARG A 846 15.05 11.03 18.33
C ARG A 846 16.02 9.86 18.22
N ARG A 847 16.46 9.50 17.01
CA ARG A 847 17.38 8.38 16.81
C ARG A 847 18.81 8.82 17.05
N ILE A 848 19.56 7.94 17.69
CA ILE A 848 21.01 8.05 17.77
C ILE A 848 21.57 7.93 16.35
N LEU A 849 22.39 8.90 15.93
CA LEU A 849 23.17 8.77 14.70
C LEU A 849 24.56 8.28 15.09
N ASP A 850 24.88 7.05 14.69
CA ASP A 850 26.23 6.52 14.79
C ASP A 850 26.97 6.84 13.48
N ALA A 851 28.04 7.60 13.60
CA ALA A 851 28.90 8.06 12.52
C ALA A 851 30.30 7.42 12.59
N SER A 852 30.47 6.38 13.43
CA SER A 852 31.75 5.66 13.56
C SER A 852 32.25 5.11 12.22
N ASP A 853 31.34 4.65 11.35
CA ASP A 853 31.63 4.00 10.07
C ASP A 853 32.03 4.96 8.95
N ILE A 854 31.69 6.25 9.06
CA ILE A 854 31.95 7.24 7.99
C ILE A 854 33.30 7.94 8.15
N ASP A 855 34.13 7.49 9.10
CA ASP A 855 35.46 8.04 9.37
C ASP A 855 35.44 9.58 9.53
N ALA A 856 34.44 10.04 10.27
CA ALA A 856 34.22 11.43 10.64
C ALA A 856 34.85 11.71 12.03
N SER A 857 35.19 12.96 12.31
CA SER A 857 35.61 13.41 13.64
C SER A 857 34.48 13.23 14.66
N VAL A 858 33.23 13.31 14.22
CA VAL A 858 32.04 13.00 15.04
C VAL A 858 31.78 11.50 15.01
N VAL A 859 31.76 10.87 16.19
CA VAL A 859 31.53 9.44 16.38
C VAL A 859 30.05 9.18 16.56
N ARG A 860 29.38 9.92 17.45
CA ARG A 860 27.96 9.72 17.76
C ARG A 860 27.25 11.03 18.02
N LEU A 861 25.99 11.07 17.61
CA LEU A 861 25.03 12.14 17.92
C LEU A 861 23.84 11.53 18.66
N LEU A 862 23.65 11.95 19.91
CA LEU A 862 22.69 11.43 20.87
C LEU A 862 21.64 12.51 21.19
N PRO A 863 20.48 12.50 20.52
CA PRO A 863 19.39 13.42 20.84
C PRO A 863 18.61 12.96 22.08
N HIS A 864 18.45 13.86 23.04
CA HIS A 864 17.57 13.76 24.19
C HIS A 864 16.44 14.77 24.04
N VAL A 865 15.19 14.34 24.20
CA VAL A 865 14.01 15.19 23.96
C VAL A 865 13.14 15.20 25.21
N GLU A 866 12.98 16.38 25.80
CA GLU A 866 12.11 16.65 26.94
C GLU A 866 10.85 17.38 26.43
N GLU A 867 9.70 16.69 26.44
CA GLU A 867 8.41 17.28 26.02
C GLU A 867 7.54 17.76 27.18
N ASP A 868 7.99 17.56 28.42
CA ASP A 868 7.25 17.93 29.62
C ASP A 868 7.42 19.44 29.89
N GLY A 869 6.52 20.23 29.29
CA GLY A 869 6.26 21.64 29.63
C GLY A 869 7.16 22.70 28.98
N ARG A 870 8.42 22.41 28.65
CA ARG A 870 9.37 23.43 28.10
C ARG A 870 9.95 23.14 26.72
N HIS A 871 9.50 22.07 26.04
CA HIS A 871 9.94 21.68 24.69
C HIS A 871 11.45 21.91 24.45
N ARG A 872 12.27 21.03 25.00
CA ARG A 872 13.73 21.14 24.92
C ARG A 872 14.31 19.93 24.20
N VAL A 873 15.25 20.16 23.30
CA VAL A 873 16.04 19.10 22.68
C VAL A 873 17.50 19.31 22.99
N SER A 874 18.12 18.36 23.69
CA SER A 874 19.56 18.37 23.95
C SER A 874 20.26 17.36 23.05
N LEU A 875 21.29 17.80 22.34
CA LEU A 875 22.10 16.97 21.45
C LEU A 875 23.45 16.76 22.09
N ARG A 876 23.76 15.53 22.51
CA ARG A 876 25.12 15.16 22.95
C ARG A 876 25.91 14.66 21.73
N ILE A 877 27.03 15.29 21.45
CA ILE A 877 27.91 15.05 20.31
C ILE A 877 29.22 14.50 20.83
N GLU A 878 29.56 13.28 20.45
CA GLU A 878 30.80 12.61 20.84
C GLU A 878 31.77 12.62 19.66
N LEU A 879 33.00 13.04 19.92
CA LEU A 879 34.08 13.19 18.94
C LEU A 879 35.15 12.12 19.15
N ARG A 880 35.88 11.79 18.08
CA ARG A 880 36.99 10.81 18.08
C ARG A 880 38.24 11.40 18.71
N HIS A 881 38.51 12.67 18.42
CA HIS A 881 39.66 13.42 18.93
C HIS A 881 39.18 14.79 19.43
N PRO A 882 39.93 15.43 20.34
CA PRO A 882 39.68 16.81 20.72
C PRO A 882 39.66 17.73 19.50
N ALA A 883 38.64 18.56 19.40
CA ALA A 883 38.45 19.51 18.30
C ALA A 883 37.70 20.74 18.82
N SER A 884 38.02 21.90 18.27
CA SER A 884 37.28 23.13 18.55
C SER A 884 35.98 23.17 17.75
N LEU A 885 34.93 23.77 18.31
CA LEU A 885 33.62 23.89 17.68
C LEU A 885 33.43 25.29 17.12
N GLN A 886 33.09 25.39 15.84
CA GLN A 886 32.60 26.60 15.20
C GLN A 886 31.14 26.42 14.82
N THR A 887 30.29 27.38 15.20
CA THR A 887 28.86 27.37 14.88
C THR A 887 28.55 28.36 13.76
N ASP A 888 27.75 27.95 12.80
CA ASP A 888 27.36 28.73 11.64
C ASP A 888 25.87 28.50 11.36
N GLN A 889 25.08 29.56 11.16
CA GLN A 889 23.64 29.45 11.02
C GLN A 889 23.19 30.05 9.70
N ASP A 890 22.65 29.19 8.82
CA ASP A 890 22.09 29.57 7.53
C ASP A 890 20.57 29.37 7.56
N GLY A 891 19.85 30.44 7.92
CA GLY A 891 18.39 30.46 8.06
C GLY A 891 17.86 29.42 9.05
N THR A 892 17.30 28.33 8.54
CA THR A 892 16.71 27.22 9.32
C THR A 892 17.70 26.11 9.64
N LEU A 893 18.94 26.21 9.17
CA LEU A 893 19.96 25.18 9.33
C LEU A 893 21.11 25.70 10.21
N LEU A 894 21.33 25.04 11.34
CA LEU A 894 22.49 25.27 12.20
C LEU A 894 23.57 24.24 11.87
N TRP A 895 24.75 24.72 11.54
CA TRP A 895 25.96 23.94 11.32
C TRP A 895 26.88 24.03 12.54
N LEU A 896 27.32 22.86 13.01
CA LEU A 896 28.29 22.69 14.08
C LEU A 896 29.54 22.05 13.48
N LYS A 897 30.56 22.84 13.16
CA LYS A 897 31.79 22.41 12.48
C LYS A 897 32.87 22.12 13.53
N PHE A 898 33.45 20.92 13.49
CA PHE A 898 34.50 20.50 14.43
C PHE A 898 35.86 20.55 13.74
N MET A 899 36.72 21.47 14.18
CA MET A 899 38.05 21.71 13.64
C MET A 899 39.11 21.07 14.54
N THR A 900 39.89 20.15 14.00
CA THR A 900 41.01 19.53 14.71
C THR A 900 42.20 20.49 14.72
N GLU A 901 42.82 20.71 15.87
CA GLU A 901 43.92 21.68 16.02
C GLU A 901 45.23 21.32 15.30
N ASN A 902 45.29 20.21 14.55
CA ASN A 902 46.50 19.69 13.90
C ASN A 902 46.37 19.47 12.38
N SER A 903 45.56 20.27 11.67
CA SER A 903 45.51 20.26 10.19
C SER A 903 46.14 21.50 9.59
#